data_AF-E5DMQ3-F1
#
_entry.id   AF-E5DMQ3-F1
#
_cell.length_a   1.000
_cell.length_b   1.000
_cell.length_c   1.000
_cell.angle_alpha   90.00
_cell.angle_beta   90.00
_cell.angle_gamma   90.00
#
_symmetry.space_group_name_H-M   'P 1'
#
loop_
_entity.id
_entity.type
_entity.pdbx_description
1 polymer ?
#
loop_
_entity_poly.entity_id
_entity_poly.type
_entity_poly.pdbx_seq_one_letter_code
_entity_poly.pdbx_strand_id
1 'polypeptide(L)'
;PMSPEFDHMLSVGNLVFTGIFTAEMVLKLVAMDPYYYFQVGWNIFDSIIVTLSLVELGLANVQGLSVLRSFRLLRVFKLAKSWPTLSMLIKIIGNSVGALGNLTLVLAIIVFIFAVVGMQLFGKTYKDCVCKITENCELPRWHMNDFFHSFLIVFRILCGEWIETMWDCMEVAGASMCLVVFMMVMVIGNLVVLNLFLALLLSSFSGDNLSGGDEDGEMNNLQIAIGRITRGIDWVKAFVVEFIWQMFGKKPKEKNGKEEQEEEMEESDDPEREDKETIVMNHMDSSEPPKTDYKMLDGLSHWIDDIHPSGFLINADITFSVPIAQQESDLESPDEQVEPSSEEDTEPAEDHVSKQEVKVPDDSSECSTVDYRPPAPEPVETEEEELELVEPEQCFTDDCNRRCPCLMVDISQEKGRNWWNLRKTCYTIVEHDYFETFIIFMILLSSGALAFEDIYIERRRTIKIILEFADKVFTYVFIIEMLLKWVAYGFKTYFTNAWCWLDFFIVDVSLISLTANLMGYSDLGPIKSLRTLRALRPLRALSRFEGMRVVVNALVGAIPSIFNVLLVCLIFWLIFSIMGVNLFAGKFYRCINTTTEEILPLDIVNNKSDCFNLMHTNEVRWVNVKINYDNVGTGYLSLLQVATFKGWMDIMYAAVDSREVGEQPSYENNLYMYLYFVIFIIFGSFFTLNLFIGVIIDNFNQQKRKFGGQDLFMTEEQKKYYDAMKKLGSKKPVKPIPRPMNKIQGLVFDLINHQFFDIFIMVLICLNVVTMMVETDDQSPEKENILNQINLVFIVVFTSECVLKMFALRQYFFTSGWNVFDFVVVILSIAGIMLSDIIEKYFVSPTLFRVIRLARIGRVLRLIKGAKGIRTLLFALMMSLPALFNIGLLLFLIMFIFSIFGMSNFAYVKKQAGIDDIFNFETFGNSIICLFEITTSAGWDGLLLPMLNSAAPDCDPDMENPGS
;
A
#
# COMPACT_ATOMS: atom_id res chain seq x y z
N PRO A 1 5.39 -29.05 21.56
CA PRO A 1 6.56 -29.38 22.43
C PRO A 1 7.54 -30.25 21.65
N MET A 2 8.85 -30.08 21.88
CA MET A 2 9.89 -30.89 21.23
C MET A 2 10.08 -32.24 21.96
N SER A 3 10.47 -33.29 21.22
CA SER A 3 10.93 -34.55 21.82
C SER A 3 12.41 -34.43 22.24
N PRO A 4 12.89 -35.19 23.24
CA PRO A 4 14.29 -35.16 23.65
C PRO A 4 15.25 -35.60 22.54
N GLU A 5 14.79 -36.47 21.63
CA GLU A 5 15.54 -36.90 20.44
C GLU A 5 15.75 -35.73 19.46
N PHE A 6 14.71 -34.91 19.25
CA PHE A 6 14.78 -33.76 18.35
C PHE A 6 15.61 -32.61 18.94
N ASP A 7 15.48 -32.36 20.24
CA ASP A 7 16.34 -31.40 20.96
C ASP A 7 17.81 -31.83 20.94
N HIS A 8 18.09 -33.12 21.15
CA HIS A 8 19.45 -33.66 21.01
C HIS A 8 19.98 -33.48 19.58
N MET A 9 19.19 -33.81 18.55
CA MET A 9 19.55 -33.59 17.14
C MET A 9 19.88 -32.11 16.86
N LEU A 10 19.07 -31.17 17.39
CA LEU A 10 19.34 -29.73 17.28
C LEU A 10 20.64 -29.35 17.98
N SER A 11 20.91 -29.86 19.18
CA SER A 11 22.16 -29.56 19.92
C SER A 11 23.41 -30.01 19.14
N VAL A 12 23.38 -31.23 18.58
CA VAL A 12 24.49 -31.80 17.79
C VAL A 12 24.68 -31.03 16.48
N GLY A 13 23.61 -30.74 15.74
CA GLY A 13 23.69 -29.95 14.50
C GLY A 13 24.26 -28.55 14.73
N ASN A 14 23.85 -27.88 15.81
CA ASN A 14 24.37 -26.56 16.20
C ASN A 14 25.88 -26.57 16.51
N LEU A 15 26.37 -27.64 17.15
CA LEU A 15 27.79 -27.84 17.43
C LEU A 15 28.57 -28.06 16.11
N VAL A 16 28.07 -28.93 15.22
CA VAL A 16 28.67 -29.18 13.90
C VAL A 16 28.79 -27.90 13.07
N PHE A 17 27.73 -27.11 12.94
CA PHE A 17 27.78 -25.83 12.22
C PHE A 17 28.80 -24.87 12.84
N THR A 18 28.86 -24.76 14.17
CA THR A 18 29.81 -23.87 14.84
C THR A 18 31.26 -24.32 14.69
N GLY A 19 31.51 -25.64 14.64
CA GLY A 19 32.80 -26.21 14.25
C GLY A 19 33.20 -25.83 12.82
N ILE A 20 32.28 -25.96 11.85
CA ILE A 20 32.50 -25.59 10.45
C ILE A 20 32.86 -24.10 10.31
N PHE A 21 32.11 -23.20 10.93
CA PHE A 21 32.41 -21.76 10.87
C PHE A 21 33.71 -21.37 11.60
N THR A 22 34.07 -22.10 12.66
CA THR A 22 35.37 -21.92 13.34
C THR A 22 36.53 -22.35 12.44
N ALA A 23 36.39 -23.49 11.74
CA ALA A 23 37.36 -23.93 10.75
C ALA A 23 37.47 -22.96 9.56
N GLU A 24 36.34 -22.43 9.05
CA GLU A 24 36.32 -21.38 8.01
C GLU A 24 37.15 -20.16 8.43
N MET A 25 36.95 -19.68 9.67
CA MET A 25 37.69 -18.52 10.20
C MET A 25 39.19 -18.82 10.35
N VAL A 26 39.57 -19.96 10.94
CA VAL A 26 40.97 -20.32 11.16
C VAL A 26 41.71 -20.52 9.83
N LEU A 27 41.11 -21.21 8.85
CA LEU A 27 41.70 -21.38 7.53
C LEU A 27 41.88 -20.04 6.80
N LYS A 28 40.92 -19.11 6.91
CA LYS A 28 41.04 -17.76 6.36
C LYS A 28 42.15 -16.94 7.02
N LEU A 29 42.30 -17.03 8.35
CA LEU A 29 43.37 -16.34 9.10
C LEU A 29 44.77 -16.87 8.73
N VAL A 30 44.91 -18.18 8.45
CA VAL A 30 46.17 -18.79 8.00
C VAL A 30 46.48 -18.47 6.53
N ALA A 31 45.45 -18.34 5.67
CA ALA A 31 45.65 -18.15 4.24
C ALA A 31 45.90 -16.69 3.80
N MET A 32 45.50 -15.70 4.59
CA MET A 32 45.54 -14.26 4.21
C MET A 32 46.32 -13.37 5.18
N ASP A 33 46.98 -13.94 6.19
CA ASP A 33 47.46 -13.28 7.41
C ASP A 33 46.35 -12.57 8.22
N PRO A 34 46.49 -12.50 9.57
CA PRO A 34 45.53 -11.77 10.41
C PRO A 34 45.38 -10.28 10.03
N TYR A 35 46.45 -9.64 9.55
CA TYR A 35 46.43 -8.21 9.24
C TYR A 35 45.51 -7.86 8.06
N TYR A 36 45.63 -8.57 6.93
CA TYR A 36 44.73 -8.33 5.78
C TYR A 36 43.34 -8.93 6.02
N TYR A 37 43.23 -10.05 6.75
CA TYR A 37 41.94 -10.60 7.16
C TYR A 37 41.07 -9.55 7.85
N PHE A 38 41.61 -8.82 8.83
CA PHE A 38 40.88 -7.80 9.59
C PHE A 38 40.74 -6.43 8.88
N GLN A 39 41.29 -6.21 7.68
CA GLN A 39 40.98 -5.01 6.89
C GLN A 39 39.58 -5.09 6.25
N VAL A 40 39.08 -6.30 5.98
CA VAL A 40 37.78 -6.50 5.35
C VAL A 40 36.69 -6.50 6.42
N GLY A 41 35.80 -5.49 6.41
CA GLY A 41 34.72 -5.35 7.40
C GLY A 41 33.83 -6.60 7.55
N TRP A 42 33.58 -7.32 6.45
CA TRP A 42 32.85 -8.59 6.47
C TRP A 42 33.58 -9.73 7.20
N ASN A 43 34.92 -9.76 7.17
CA ASN A 43 35.71 -10.74 7.93
C ASN A 43 35.71 -10.39 9.42
N ILE A 44 35.77 -9.10 9.78
CA ILE A 44 35.60 -8.63 11.18
C ILE A 44 34.24 -9.12 11.70
N PHE A 45 33.15 -8.89 10.96
CA PHE A 45 31.82 -9.35 11.34
C PHE A 45 31.74 -10.87 11.49
N ASP A 46 32.24 -11.63 10.50
CA ASP A 46 32.26 -13.09 10.53
C ASP A 46 33.05 -13.62 11.77
N SER A 47 34.15 -12.95 12.15
CA SER A 47 34.96 -13.27 13.33
C SER A 47 34.26 -12.96 14.66
N ILE A 48 33.52 -11.84 14.75
CA ILE A 48 32.70 -11.50 15.93
C ILE A 48 31.63 -12.59 16.15
N ILE A 49 30.97 -13.04 15.10
CA ILE A 49 29.92 -14.07 15.24
C ILE A 49 30.51 -15.44 15.60
N VAL A 50 31.68 -15.81 15.06
CA VAL A 50 32.38 -17.05 15.47
C VAL A 50 32.83 -16.99 16.92
N THR A 51 33.46 -15.89 17.36
CA THR A 51 33.93 -15.73 18.75
C THR A 51 32.79 -15.73 19.76
N LEU A 52 31.67 -15.03 19.50
CA LEU A 52 30.45 -15.11 20.32
C LEU A 52 29.89 -16.54 20.42
N SER A 53 29.97 -17.31 19.32
CA SER A 53 29.49 -18.71 19.31
C SER A 53 30.38 -19.64 20.15
N LEU A 54 31.69 -19.38 20.20
CA LEU A 54 32.63 -20.12 21.05
C LEU A 54 32.47 -19.72 22.53
N VAL A 55 32.19 -18.44 22.81
CA VAL A 55 31.87 -17.95 24.16
C VAL A 55 30.58 -18.58 24.69
N GLU A 56 29.54 -18.75 23.87
CA GLU A 56 28.31 -19.46 24.27
C GLU A 56 28.59 -20.91 24.67
N LEU A 57 29.37 -21.63 23.86
CA LEU A 57 29.76 -23.02 24.14
C LEU A 57 30.62 -23.13 25.42
N GLY A 58 31.48 -22.15 25.69
CA GLY A 58 32.26 -22.06 26.93
C GLY A 58 31.45 -21.66 28.17
N LEU A 59 30.30 -21.01 28.00
CA LEU A 59 29.42 -20.52 29.08
C LEU A 59 28.13 -21.34 29.23
N ALA A 60 28.06 -22.54 28.66
CA ALA A 60 26.85 -23.37 28.61
C ALA A 60 26.17 -23.65 29.98
N ASN A 61 26.89 -23.53 31.10
CA ASN A 61 26.37 -23.70 32.46
C ASN A 61 25.69 -22.44 33.04
N VAL A 62 25.71 -21.29 32.36
CA VAL A 62 25.15 -20.02 32.86
C VAL A 62 23.70 -19.84 32.37
N GLN A 63 22.74 -20.12 33.25
CA GLN A 63 21.33 -19.80 33.02
C GLN A 63 21.14 -18.27 32.86
N GLY A 64 20.16 -17.86 32.04
CA GLY A 64 19.89 -16.45 31.70
C GLY A 64 20.67 -15.90 30.49
N LEU A 65 21.84 -16.43 30.14
CA LEU A 65 22.60 -16.01 28.94
C LEU A 65 22.15 -16.68 27.63
N SER A 66 20.95 -17.28 27.60
CA SER A 66 20.37 -17.93 26.41
C SER A 66 20.23 -16.99 25.20
N VAL A 67 20.13 -15.67 25.43
CA VAL A 67 20.15 -14.63 24.39
C VAL A 67 21.36 -14.78 23.45
N LEU A 68 22.53 -15.15 23.98
CA LEU A 68 23.76 -15.33 23.19
C LEU A 68 23.60 -16.42 22.12
N ARG A 69 22.70 -17.39 22.33
CA ARG A 69 22.39 -18.40 21.32
C ARG A 69 21.77 -17.80 20.08
N SER A 70 20.90 -16.80 20.23
CA SER A 70 20.22 -16.15 19.13
C SER A 70 21.17 -15.32 18.25
N PHE A 71 22.33 -14.88 18.76
CA PHE A 71 23.34 -14.23 17.91
C PHE A 71 23.93 -15.13 16.82
N ARG A 72 23.79 -16.47 16.90
CA ARG A 72 24.13 -17.37 15.77
C ARG A 72 23.30 -17.09 14.51
N LEU A 73 22.14 -16.45 14.65
CA LEU A 73 21.25 -16.07 13.55
C LEU A 73 21.80 -14.88 12.75
N LEU A 74 22.69 -14.05 13.33
CA LEU A 74 23.35 -12.95 12.61
C LEU A 74 24.21 -13.45 11.44
N ARG A 75 24.58 -14.75 11.42
CA ARG A 75 25.19 -15.42 10.25
C ARG A 75 24.34 -15.31 8.98
N VAL A 76 23.02 -15.12 9.09
CA VAL A 76 22.10 -14.91 7.95
C VAL A 76 22.52 -13.67 7.13
N PHE A 77 23.08 -12.64 7.75
CA PHE A 77 23.54 -11.44 7.04
C PHE A 77 24.73 -11.73 6.09
N LYS A 78 25.41 -12.88 6.17
CA LYS A 78 26.35 -13.33 5.13
C LYS A 78 25.71 -13.38 3.74
N LEU A 79 24.40 -13.65 3.64
CA LEU A 79 23.65 -13.70 2.38
C LEU A 79 23.58 -12.35 1.65
N ALA A 80 23.78 -11.23 2.36
CA ALA A 80 23.79 -9.90 1.75
C ALA A 80 24.93 -9.73 0.73
N LYS A 81 26.06 -10.42 0.92
CA LYS A 81 27.18 -10.47 -0.03
C LYS A 81 26.74 -10.99 -1.42
N SER A 82 25.70 -11.82 -1.46
CA SER A 82 25.15 -12.45 -2.67
C SER A 82 23.76 -11.93 -3.07
N TRP A 83 23.19 -10.96 -2.35
CA TRP A 83 21.81 -10.53 -2.54
C TRP A 83 21.63 -9.01 -2.43
N PRO A 84 21.46 -8.31 -3.57
CA PRO A 84 21.36 -6.85 -3.62
C PRO A 84 20.30 -6.22 -2.69
N THR A 85 19.09 -6.79 -2.57
CA THR A 85 18.03 -6.18 -1.75
C THR A 85 18.25 -6.36 -0.24
N LEU A 86 18.90 -7.46 0.19
CA LEU A 86 19.34 -7.60 1.59
C LEU A 86 20.56 -6.69 1.88
N SER A 87 21.45 -6.50 0.90
CA SER A 87 22.52 -5.50 0.97
C SER A 87 21.98 -4.06 1.09
N MET A 88 20.91 -3.73 0.35
CA MET A 88 20.22 -2.44 0.44
C MET A 88 19.66 -2.18 1.86
N LEU A 89 19.06 -3.18 2.51
CA LEU A 89 18.61 -3.04 3.91
C LEU A 89 19.78 -2.70 4.86
N ILE A 90 20.93 -3.37 4.70
CA ILE A 90 22.13 -3.10 5.49
C ILE A 90 22.70 -1.70 5.18
N LYS A 91 22.68 -1.26 3.90
CA LYS A 91 23.08 0.09 3.48
C LYS A 91 22.20 1.18 4.11
N ILE A 92 20.88 0.98 4.16
CA ILE A 92 19.93 1.89 4.83
C ILE A 92 20.23 1.99 6.33
N ILE A 93 20.40 0.84 7.01
CA ILE A 93 20.75 0.81 8.44
C ILE A 93 22.11 1.50 8.69
N GLY A 94 23.12 1.23 7.86
CA GLY A 94 24.42 1.88 7.93
C GLY A 94 24.35 3.40 7.77
N ASN A 95 23.60 3.90 6.77
CA ASN A 95 23.41 5.32 6.54
C ASN A 95 22.73 6.03 7.73
N SER A 96 21.85 5.34 8.47
CA SER A 96 21.19 5.87 9.68
C SER A 96 22.14 6.16 10.84
N VAL A 97 23.26 5.42 10.91
CA VAL A 97 24.31 5.57 11.93
C VAL A 97 25.43 6.49 11.44
N GLY A 98 25.73 6.47 10.14
CA GLY A 98 26.70 7.34 9.47
C GLY A 98 26.15 8.73 9.18
N ALA A 99 25.80 8.98 7.92
CA ALA A 99 25.43 10.31 7.42
C ALA A 99 24.24 10.96 8.18
N LEU A 100 23.29 10.14 8.65
CA LEU A 100 22.11 10.60 9.40
C LEU A 100 22.24 10.39 10.91
N GLY A 101 23.42 10.00 11.40
CA GLY A 101 23.73 9.75 12.82
C GLY A 101 23.43 10.95 13.74
N ASN A 102 23.55 12.18 13.22
CA ASN A 102 23.17 13.38 13.95
C ASN A 102 21.66 13.50 14.19
N LEU A 103 20.82 13.06 13.24
CA LEU A 103 19.36 13.10 13.39
C LEU A 103 18.84 11.97 14.29
N THR A 104 19.43 10.77 14.21
CA THR A 104 19.12 9.67 15.14
C THR A 104 19.55 9.99 16.56
N LEU A 105 20.70 10.67 16.74
CA LEU A 105 21.14 11.20 18.03
C LEU A 105 20.20 12.31 18.58
N VAL A 106 19.73 13.23 17.74
CA VAL A 106 18.73 14.25 18.14
C VAL A 106 17.42 13.59 18.59
N LEU A 107 16.92 12.58 17.87
CA LEU A 107 15.75 11.81 18.29
C LEU A 107 15.96 11.14 19.65
N ALA A 108 17.12 10.48 19.86
CA ALA A 108 17.45 9.85 21.13
C ALA A 108 17.53 10.85 22.31
N ILE A 109 18.10 12.04 22.09
CA ILE A 109 18.14 13.12 23.08
C ILE A 109 16.72 13.62 23.40
N ILE A 110 15.86 13.81 22.40
CA ILE A 110 14.49 14.30 22.60
C ILE A 110 13.65 13.27 23.38
N VAL A 111 13.75 11.98 23.05
CA VAL A 111 13.11 10.89 23.80
C VAL A 111 13.61 10.84 25.24
N PHE A 112 14.93 10.96 25.46
CA PHE A 112 15.51 11.00 26.81
C PHE A 112 15.01 12.20 27.63
N ILE A 113 14.98 13.40 27.04
CA ILE A 113 14.47 14.61 27.69
C ILE A 113 13.01 14.42 28.10
N PHE A 114 12.15 13.95 27.20
CA PHE A 114 10.74 13.75 27.53
C PHE A 114 10.51 12.65 28.57
N ALA A 115 11.30 11.57 28.56
CA ALA A 115 11.25 10.53 29.60
C ALA A 115 11.64 11.08 30.98
N VAL A 116 12.66 11.93 31.06
CA VAL A 116 13.06 12.59 32.32
C VAL A 116 12.01 13.63 32.74
N VAL A 117 11.45 14.41 31.82
CA VAL A 117 10.42 15.42 32.12
C VAL A 117 9.13 14.75 32.62
N GLY A 118 8.66 13.69 31.97
CA GLY A 118 7.48 12.94 32.40
C GLY A 118 7.65 12.36 33.81
N MET A 119 8.78 11.69 34.06
CA MET A 119 9.11 11.15 35.37
C MET A 119 9.19 12.23 36.47
N GLN A 120 9.82 13.38 36.20
CA GLN A 120 9.99 14.44 37.20
C GLN A 120 8.68 15.22 37.48
N LEU A 121 7.81 15.39 36.49
CA LEU A 121 6.52 16.07 36.67
C LEU A 121 5.46 15.16 37.29
N PHE A 122 5.35 13.91 36.82
CA PHE A 122 4.19 13.06 37.09
C PHE A 122 4.50 11.83 37.96
N GLY A 123 5.77 11.42 38.11
CA GLY A 123 6.12 10.17 38.78
C GLY A 123 5.67 10.07 40.23
N LYS A 124 5.67 11.20 40.96
CA LYS A 124 5.13 11.28 42.32
C LYS A 124 3.61 11.16 42.33
N THR A 125 2.89 11.91 41.49
CA THR A 125 1.42 11.87 41.43
C THR A 125 0.89 10.50 41.00
N TYR A 126 1.58 9.78 40.10
CA TYR A 126 1.24 8.39 39.78
C TYR A 126 1.27 7.47 41.02
N LYS A 127 2.22 7.69 41.94
CA LYS A 127 2.35 6.91 43.18
C LYS A 127 1.40 7.37 44.28
N ASP A 128 1.25 8.68 44.45
CA ASP A 128 0.43 9.27 45.52
C ASP A 128 -1.08 9.18 45.22
N CYS A 129 -1.49 9.00 43.96
CA CYS A 129 -2.89 8.94 43.51
C CYS A 129 -3.26 7.63 42.78
N VAL A 130 -2.47 6.57 42.94
CA VAL A 130 -2.63 5.27 42.25
C VAL A 130 -4.04 4.66 42.35
N CYS A 131 -4.72 4.81 43.50
CA CYS A 131 -6.09 4.32 43.73
C CYS A 131 -7.17 4.98 42.85
N LYS A 132 -6.83 6.00 42.04
CA LYS A 132 -7.74 6.57 41.04
C LYS A 132 -7.78 5.79 39.73
N ILE A 133 -6.68 5.14 39.37
CA ILE A 133 -6.46 4.50 38.06
C ILE A 133 -6.46 2.97 38.14
N THR A 134 -6.25 2.40 39.33
CA THR A 134 -6.35 0.96 39.58
C THR A 134 -7.14 0.66 40.86
N GLU A 135 -8.05 -0.31 40.81
CA GLU A 135 -8.86 -0.71 41.97
C GLU A 135 -8.02 -1.28 43.12
N ASN A 136 -6.93 -2.00 42.79
CA ASN A 136 -6.02 -2.60 43.77
C ASN A 136 -5.06 -1.59 44.43
N CYS A 137 -5.06 -0.32 44.03
CA CYS A 137 -4.05 0.69 44.41
C CYS A 137 -2.59 0.28 44.08
N GLU A 138 -2.38 -0.57 43.08
CA GLU A 138 -1.05 -0.96 42.58
C GLU A 138 -0.73 -0.22 41.28
N LEU A 139 0.54 0.12 41.02
CA LEU A 139 0.88 0.93 39.85
C LEU A 139 0.57 0.16 38.54
N PRO A 140 -0.07 0.78 37.53
CA PRO A 140 -0.32 0.12 36.27
C PRO A 140 0.96 0.02 35.43
N ARG A 141 1.05 -1.02 34.58
CA ARG A 141 2.20 -1.32 33.69
C ARG A 141 2.73 -0.15 32.85
N TRP A 142 1.92 0.89 32.64
CA TRP A 142 2.31 2.13 31.97
C TRP A 142 2.25 3.31 32.94
N HIS A 143 3.31 3.48 33.74
CA HIS A 143 3.40 4.58 34.71
C HIS A 143 4.67 5.45 34.54
N MET A 144 4.62 6.71 34.97
CA MET A 144 5.81 7.60 34.96
C MET A 144 6.59 7.62 36.29
N ASN A 145 6.37 6.65 37.20
CA ASN A 145 7.05 6.61 38.51
C ASN A 145 8.59 6.44 38.42
N ASP A 146 9.10 5.82 37.35
CA ASP A 146 10.54 5.67 37.08
C ASP A 146 10.91 5.99 35.62
N PHE A 147 12.21 6.04 35.34
CA PHE A 147 12.76 6.43 34.05
C PHE A 147 12.45 5.41 32.93
N PHE A 148 12.46 4.10 33.21
CA PHE A 148 12.28 3.08 32.18
C PHE A 148 10.83 3.01 31.71
N HIS A 149 9.86 2.97 32.63
CA HIS A 149 8.44 3.03 32.25
C HIS A 149 8.06 4.40 31.64
N SER A 150 8.62 5.51 32.13
CA SER A 150 8.42 6.81 31.48
C SER A 150 9.04 6.90 30.08
N PHE A 151 10.16 6.20 29.83
CA PHE A 151 10.73 6.03 28.49
C PHE A 151 9.81 5.18 27.60
N LEU A 152 9.26 4.08 28.12
CA LEU A 152 8.33 3.22 27.38
C LEU A 152 7.04 3.97 27.01
N ILE A 153 6.49 4.84 27.87
CA ILE A 153 5.34 5.68 27.51
C ILE A 153 5.71 6.68 26.40
N VAL A 154 6.86 7.35 26.48
CA VAL A 154 7.31 8.27 25.41
C VAL A 154 7.50 7.52 24.09
N PHE A 155 8.04 6.30 24.12
CA PHE A 155 8.14 5.43 22.95
C PHE A 155 6.75 5.03 22.41
N ARG A 156 5.80 4.67 23.29
CA ARG A 156 4.40 4.36 22.93
C ARG A 156 3.70 5.53 22.22
N ILE A 157 3.93 6.77 22.69
CA ILE A 157 3.42 7.99 22.05
C ILE A 157 3.98 8.15 20.61
N LEU A 158 5.27 7.85 20.38
CA LEU A 158 5.88 7.88 19.04
C LEU A 158 5.37 6.77 18.12
N CYS A 159 4.94 5.63 18.67
CA CYS A 159 4.21 4.59 17.93
C CYS A 159 2.76 4.99 17.57
N GLY A 160 2.29 6.15 18.06
CA GLY A 160 0.94 6.67 17.80
C GLY A 160 -0.11 6.35 18.87
N GLU A 161 0.24 5.59 19.92
CA GLU A 161 -0.67 5.24 21.01
C GLU A 161 -0.47 6.15 22.23
N TRP A 162 -1.08 7.33 22.18
CA TRP A 162 -0.95 8.37 23.21
C TRP A 162 -2.22 8.60 24.04
N ILE A 163 -3.39 8.15 23.58
CA ILE A 163 -4.69 8.45 24.21
C ILE A 163 -4.82 7.77 25.58
N GLU A 164 -4.65 6.45 25.67
CA GLU A 164 -4.86 5.68 26.91
C GLU A 164 -3.99 6.20 28.07
N THR A 165 -2.68 6.30 27.86
CA THR A 165 -1.72 6.79 28.86
C THR A 165 -1.92 8.27 29.20
N MET A 166 -2.58 9.04 28.33
CA MET A 166 -2.99 10.40 28.63
C MET A 166 -4.20 10.44 29.57
N TRP A 167 -5.19 9.54 29.44
CA TRP A 167 -6.31 9.45 30.39
C TRP A 167 -5.80 9.19 31.81
N ASP A 168 -4.91 8.21 31.99
CA ASP A 168 -4.29 7.90 33.29
C ASP A 168 -3.57 9.12 33.89
N CYS A 169 -2.78 9.82 33.06
CA CYS A 169 -2.07 11.03 33.46
C CYS A 169 -3.06 12.13 33.89
N MET A 170 -4.09 12.40 33.08
CA MET A 170 -5.07 13.46 33.31
C MET A 170 -5.83 13.24 34.62
N GLU A 171 -6.07 11.99 35.03
CA GLU A 171 -6.76 11.67 36.27
C GLU A 171 -5.84 11.78 37.50
N VAL A 172 -4.56 11.37 37.44
CA VAL A 172 -3.63 11.50 38.59
C VAL A 172 -3.03 12.90 38.76
N ALA A 173 -2.77 13.64 37.67
CA ALA A 173 -2.03 14.90 37.70
C ALA A 173 -2.81 16.11 37.16
N GLY A 174 -4.01 15.91 36.59
CA GLY A 174 -4.89 16.96 36.09
C GLY A 174 -4.69 17.27 34.61
N ALA A 175 -5.81 17.61 33.95
CA ALA A 175 -5.92 17.74 32.50
C ALA A 175 -4.86 18.66 31.85
N SER A 176 -4.62 19.85 32.41
CA SER A 176 -3.83 20.90 31.74
C SER A 176 -2.36 20.52 31.54
N MET A 177 -1.70 19.97 32.58
CA MET A 177 -0.28 19.63 32.51
C MET A 177 -0.04 18.41 31.60
N CYS A 178 -0.90 17.39 31.71
CA CYS A 178 -0.80 16.20 30.86
C CYS A 178 -1.05 16.53 29.38
N LEU A 179 -2.11 17.28 29.05
CA LEU A 179 -2.39 17.70 27.67
C LEU A 179 -1.22 18.48 27.06
N VAL A 180 -0.62 19.42 27.79
CA VAL A 180 0.53 20.19 27.30
C VAL A 180 1.74 19.30 27.03
N VAL A 181 2.09 18.40 27.96
CA VAL A 181 3.26 17.51 27.78
C VAL A 181 3.01 16.50 26.67
N PHE A 182 1.87 15.80 26.66
CA PHE A 182 1.58 14.77 25.66
C PHE A 182 1.48 15.35 24.24
N MET A 183 0.82 16.50 24.06
CA MET A 183 0.78 17.18 22.76
C MET A 183 2.17 17.66 22.32
N MET A 184 3.01 18.15 23.24
CA MET A 184 4.38 18.55 22.94
C MET A 184 5.25 17.34 22.52
N VAL A 185 5.14 16.21 23.21
CA VAL A 185 5.81 14.94 22.84
C VAL A 185 5.34 14.48 21.46
N MET A 186 4.03 14.45 21.23
CA MET A 186 3.43 14.02 19.96
C MET A 186 3.89 14.89 18.79
N VAL A 187 3.78 16.22 18.90
CA VAL A 187 4.10 17.15 17.80
C VAL A 187 5.60 17.21 17.53
N ILE A 188 6.45 17.39 18.55
CA ILE A 188 7.90 17.51 18.36
C ILE A 188 8.50 16.15 18.02
N GLY A 189 8.09 15.09 18.72
CA GLY A 189 8.56 13.73 18.50
C GLY A 189 8.23 13.23 17.11
N ASN A 190 6.96 13.29 16.69
CA ASN A 190 6.55 12.77 15.38
C ASN A 190 7.09 13.64 14.23
N LEU A 191 7.32 14.94 14.42
CA LEU A 191 8.04 15.78 13.46
C LEU A 191 9.49 15.31 13.25
N VAL A 192 10.20 14.94 14.32
CA VAL A 192 11.58 14.44 14.22
C VAL A 192 11.63 13.03 13.64
N VAL A 193 10.70 12.14 14.01
CA VAL A 193 10.55 10.81 13.41
C VAL A 193 10.22 10.91 11.91
N LEU A 194 9.30 11.80 11.52
CA LEU A 194 8.97 12.07 10.12
C LEU A 194 10.19 12.60 9.34
N ASN A 195 10.92 13.57 9.89
CA ASN A 195 12.11 14.11 9.24
C ASN A 195 13.22 13.07 9.10
N LEU A 196 13.42 12.20 10.09
CA LEU A 196 14.35 11.07 10.01
C LEU A 196 13.91 10.06 8.94
N PHE A 197 12.62 9.71 8.88
CA PHE A 197 12.05 8.82 7.88
C PHE A 197 12.24 9.37 6.46
N LEU A 198 11.85 10.63 6.22
CA LEU A 198 12.02 11.29 4.93
C LEU A 198 13.49 11.41 4.54
N ALA A 199 14.39 11.72 5.47
CA ALA A 199 15.83 11.80 5.20
C ALA A 199 16.44 10.43 4.85
N LEU A 200 16.03 9.34 5.52
CA LEU A 200 16.44 7.97 5.19
C LEU A 200 15.96 7.55 3.81
N LEU A 201 14.67 7.79 3.52
CA LEU A 201 14.03 7.50 2.24
C LEU A 201 14.72 8.25 1.09
N LEU A 202 14.92 9.56 1.23
CA LEU A 202 15.60 10.38 0.20
C LEU A 202 17.08 10.00 0.05
N SER A 203 17.80 9.71 1.15
CA SER A 203 19.18 9.22 1.10
C SER A 203 19.30 7.85 0.43
N SER A 204 18.30 6.98 0.58
CA SER A 204 18.26 5.69 -0.11
C SER A 204 18.09 5.81 -1.62
N PHE A 205 17.47 6.90 -2.10
CA PHE A 205 17.37 7.22 -3.53
C PHE A 205 18.59 7.97 -4.08
N SER A 206 19.21 8.84 -3.29
CA SER A 206 20.34 9.67 -3.77
C SER A 206 21.68 8.93 -3.79
N GLY A 207 21.78 7.77 -3.13
CA GLY A 207 23.04 7.06 -2.92
C GLY A 207 23.32 5.96 -3.95
N ASP A 208 23.35 6.30 -5.24
CA ASP A 208 23.83 5.53 -6.40
C ASP A 208 23.33 4.08 -6.64
N ASN A 209 22.99 3.82 -7.91
CA ASN A 209 22.72 2.51 -8.53
C ASN A 209 21.54 1.70 -7.95
N LEU A 210 20.34 2.29 -8.00
CA LEU A 210 19.06 1.56 -7.92
C LEU A 210 18.56 1.06 -9.29
N SER A 211 18.93 1.74 -10.38
CA SER A 211 19.14 1.06 -11.66
C SER A 211 20.36 0.15 -11.53
N GLY A 212 20.27 -1.09 -12.00
CA GLY A 212 21.42 -1.99 -12.04
C GLY A 212 22.56 -1.35 -12.81
N GLY A 213 23.76 -1.33 -12.23
CA GLY A 213 24.95 -0.95 -12.96
C GLY A 213 25.37 -2.11 -13.86
N ASP A 214 25.52 -1.87 -15.16
CA ASP A 214 26.21 -2.76 -16.10
C ASP A 214 27.76 -2.69 -15.90
N GLU A 215 28.20 -2.34 -14.70
CA GLU A 215 29.59 -2.23 -14.24
C GLU A 215 29.84 -3.16 -13.05
N ASP A 216 29.63 -4.45 -13.27
CA ASP A 216 30.64 -5.44 -12.88
C ASP A 216 30.53 -6.65 -13.82
N GLY A 217 31.67 -7.09 -14.37
CA GLY A 217 31.73 -8.21 -15.33
C GLY A 217 31.45 -9.59 -14.71
N GLU A 218 31.15 -9.65 -13.42
CA GLU A 218 30.79 -10.88 -12.72
C GLU A 218 29.34 -11.29 -13.03
N MET A 219 29.20 -12.09 -14.09
CA MET A 219 28.03 -12.96 -14.35
C MET A 219 27.42 -13.46 -13.03
N ASN A 220 26.21 -12.99 -12.72
CA ASN A 220 25.60 -13.13 -11.40
C ASN A 220 25.69 -14.59 -10.93
N ASN A 221 26.29 -14.83 -9.76
CA ASN A 221 26.58 -16.18 -9.26
C ASN A 221 25.33 -17.10 -9.25
N LEU A 222 24.13 -16.54 -9.09
CA LEU A 222 22.87 -17.28 -9.21
C LEU A 222 22.59 -17.75 -10.65
N GLN A 223 22.88 -16.95 -11.68
CA GLN A 223 22.76 -17.33 -13.09
C GLN A 223 23.79 -18.41 -13.47
N ILE A 224 25.02 -18.33 -12.95
CA ILE A 224 26.03 -19.40 -13.12
C ILE A 224 25.54 -20.70 -12.45
N ALA A 225 24.99 -20.61 -11.24
CA ALA A 225 24.43 -21.77 -10.54
C ALA A 225 23.23 -22.37 -11.28
N ILE A 226 22.29 -21.55 -11.76
CA ILE A 226 21.17 -21.96 -12.60
C ILE A 226 21.68 -22.64 -13.88
N GLY A 227 22.62 -22.03 -14.61
CA GLY A 227 23.19 -22.62 -15.83
C GLY A 227 23.88 -23.97 -15.59
N ARG A 228 24.55 -24.15 -14.44
CA ARG A 228 25.09 -25.46 -14.00
C ARG A 228 23.99 -26.46 -13.68
N ILE A 229 22.91 -26.03 -13.02
CA ILE A 229 21.74 -26.87 -12.70
C ILE A 229 21.00 -27.27 -13.98
N THR A 230 20.79 -26.37 -14.94
CA THR A 230 20.15 -26.68 -16.23
C THR A 230 20.97 -27.70 -17.01
N ARG A 231 22.30 -27.50 -17.13
CA ARG A 231 23.20 -28.49 -17.75
C ARG A 231 23.17 -29.84 -17.01
N GLY A 232 23.08 -29.83 -15.68
CA GLY A 232 22.91 -31.05 -14.88
C GLY A 232 21.58 -31.76 -15.15
N ILE A 233 20.49 -31.02 -15.23
CA ILE A 233 19.15 -31.53 -15.58
C ILE A 233 19.15 -32.10 -17.01
N ASP A 234 19.77 -31.43 -17.97
CA ASP A 234 19.82 -31.88 -19.37
C ASP A 234 20.77 -33.08 -19.55
N TRP A 235 21.86 -33.15 -18.79
CA TRP A 235 22.68 -34.37 -18.69
C TRP A 235 21.90 -35.53 -18.07
N VAL A 236 21.11 -35.30 -16.99
CA VAL A 236 20.23 -36.32 -16.41
C VAL A 236 19.14 -36.75 -17.40
N LYS A 237 18.53 -35.83 -18.16
CA LYS A 237 17.59 -36.18 -19.25
C LYS A 237 18.26 -37.05 -20.30
N ALA A 238 19.44 -36.68 -20.77
CA ALA A 238 20.20 -37.45 -21.76
C ALA A 238 20.54 -38.85 -21.23
N PHE A 239 21.07 -38.94 -20.01
CA PHE A 239 21.38 -40.20 -19.35
C PHE A 239 20.14 -41.09 -19.14
N VAL A 240 19.01 -40.52 -18.73
CA VAL A 240 17.74 -41.26 -18.60
C VAL A 240 17.21 -41.71 -19.97
N VAL A 241 17.35 -40.90 -21.02
CA VAL A 241 16.99 -41.30 -22.39
C VAL A 241 17.88 -42.42 -22.89
N GLU A 242 19.20 -42.34 -22.73
CA GLU A 242 20.12 -43.44 -23.07
C GLU A 242 19.80 -44.72 -22.28
N PHE A 243 19.57 -44.61 -20.97
CA PHE A 243 19.25 -45.75 -20.11
C PHE A 243 17.92 -46.40 -20.52
N ILE A 244 16.91 -45.63 -20.88
CA ILE A 244 15.65 -46.13 -21.44
C ILE A 244 15.88 -46.80 -22.80
N TRP A 245 16.68 -46.22 -23.70
CA TRP A 245 16.98 -46.81 -25.02
C TRP A 245 17.78 -48.12 -24.91
N GLN A 246 18.72 -48.21 -23.96
CA GLN A 246 19.45 -49.44 -23.63
C GLN A 246 18.49 -50.50 -23.04
N MET A 247 17.65 -50.13 -22.06
CA MET A 247 16.66 -51.04 -21.45
C MET A 247 15.62 -51.56 -22.45
N PHE A 248 15.25 -50.78 -23.47
CA PHE A 248 14.34 -51.21 -24.54
C PHE A 248 15.04 -51.81 -25.77
N GLY A 249 16.37 -51.99 -25.74
CA GLY A 249 17.12 -52.80 -26.71
C GLY A 249 17.07 -52.31 -28.16
N LYS A 250 16.91 -51.01 -28.40
CA LYS A 250 16.82 -50.43 -29.75
C LYS A 250 18.03 -49.56 -30.07
N LYS A 251 18.84 -49.98 -31.06
CA LYS A 251 19.86 -49.13 -31.67
C LYS A 251 19.20 -47.95 -32.42
N PRO A 252 19.84 -46.76 -32.46
CA PRO A 252 19.48 -45.72 -33.42
C PRO A 252 19.52 -46.24 -34.86
N LYS A 253 18.59 -45.77 -35.69
CA LYS A 253 18.66 -45.96 -37.14
C LYS A 253 19.41 -44.80 -37.76
N GLU A 254 20.51 -45.10 -38.43
CA GLU A 254 21.11 -44.21 -39.42
C GLU A 254 20.10 -43.90 -40.54
N LYS A 255 20.22 -42.71 -41.13
CA LYS A 255 19.58 -42.36 -42.40
C LYS A 255 20.67 -41.82 -43.33
N ASN A 256 21.02 -42.60 -44.34
CA ASN A 256 21.80 -42.16 -45.49
C ASN A 256 20.98 -42.34 -46.78
N GLY A 257 21.27 -41.48 -47.76
CA GLY A 257 20.50 -41.29 -49.00
C GLY A 257 20.40 -39.77 -49.23
N LYS A 258 21.32 -39.14 -49.99
CA LYS A 258 21.57 -39.25 -51.46
C LYS A 258 20.33 -38.85 -52.28
N GLU A 259 20.43 -38.00 -53.30
CA GLU A 259 21.53 -37.12 -53.78
C GLU A 259 20.96 -36.20 -54.87
N GLU A 260 21.42 -34.95 -54.99
CA GLU A 260 21.40 -34.20 -56.26
C GLU A 260 22.30 -32.95 -56.18
N GLN A 261 23.30 -32.86 -57.08
CA GLN A 261 24.13 -31.70 -57.49
C GLN A 261 24.88 -30.95 -56.37
N GLU A 262 26.19 -31.10 -56.13
CA GLU A 262 27.44 -31.04 -56.96
C GLU A 262 28.04 -29.62 -57.13
N GLU A 263 29.36 -29.56 -57.38
CA GLU A 263 30.26 -28.38 -57.51
C GLU A 263 30.54 -27.60 -56.19
N GLU A 264 31.77 -27.28 -55.75
CA GLU A 264 33.17 -27.76 -55.99
C GLU A 264 33.91 -27.63 -54.63
N MET A 265 34.63 -28.63 -54.09
CA MET A 265 35.95 -29.21 -54.42
C MET A 265 37.11 -28.61 -53.57
N GLU A 266 38.15 -29.42 -53.31
CA GLU A 266 39.17 -29.26 -52.25
C GLU A 266 40.55 -28.77 -52.75
N GLU A 267 41.42 -28.42 -51.77
CA GLU A 267 42.90 -28.56 -51.74
C GLU A 267 43.85 -27.94 -52.80
N SER A 268 45.00 -27.42 -52.29
CA SER A 268 46.40 -27.51 -52.79
C SER A 268 47.27 -26.39 -52.18
N ASP A 269 48.61 -26.41 -52.00
CA ASP A 269 49.68 -27.40 -51.70
C ASP A 269 50.80 -26.58 -50.93
N ASP A 270 51.96 -27.02 -50.41
CA ASP A 270 52.65 -28.32 -50.37
C ASP A 270 53.38 -28.58 -48.99
N PRO A 271 54.72 -28.75 -48.78
CA PRO A 271 55.17 -30.05 -48.26
C PRO A 271 56.17 -30.10 -47.07
N GLU A 272 56.46 -31.37 -46.71
CA GLU A 272 57.67 -31.94 -46.06
C GLU A 272 57.84 -31.94 -44.51
N ARG A 273 57.83 -33.19 -43.97
CA ARG A 273 58.82 -33.87 -43.07
C ARG A 273 59.34 -33.15 -41.79
N GLU A 274 59.64 -33.84 -40.68
CA GLU A 274 59.90 -35.28 -40.47
C GLU A 274 59.67 -35.76 -39.01
N ASP A 275 59.42 -37.08 -38.87
CA ASP A 275 59.65 -37.96 -37.71
C ASP A 275 58.96 -37.77 -36.32
N LYS A 276 59.21 -38.77 -35.46
CA LYS A 276 58.36 -39.27 -34.34
C LYS A 276 58.93 -38.94 -32.94
N GLU A 277 58.24 -39.48 -31.92
CA GLU A 277 58.70 -39.75 -30.53
C GLU A 277 58.67 -38.56 -29.54
N THR A 278 58.51 -38.72 -28.21
CA THR A 278 57.93 -39.79 -27.34
C THR A 278 57.58 -39.21 -25.94
N ILE A 279 56.77 -39.95 -25.14
CA ILE A 279 56.93 -40.17 -23.67
C ILE A 279 56.81 -38.98 -22.65
N VAL A 280 55.69 -38.99 -21.90
CA VAL A 280 55.59 -38.94 -20.40
C VAL A 280 55.95 -37.68 -19.57
N MET A 281 54.89 -37.13 -18.94
CA MET A 281 54.77 -36.53 -17.56
C MET A 281 55.58 -35.30 -17.07
N ASN A 282 54.82 -34.48 -16.30
CA ASN A 282 55.08 -33.96 -14.94
C ASN A 282 55.57 -32.51 -14.67
N HIS A 283 54.91 -31.92 -13.65
CA HIS A 283 55.32 -30.84 -12.73
C HIS A 283 55.52 -29.42 -13.32
N MET A 284 54.97 -28.37 -12.68
CA MET A 284 55.55 -27.47 -11.65
C MET A 284 56.87 -26.78 -12.11
N ASP A 285 57.10 -25.48 -11.83
CA ASP A 285 56.47 -24.61 -10.84
C ASP A 285 56.58 -23.09 -11.14
N SER A 286 55.68 -22.30 -10.55
CA SER A 286 55.89 -20.91 -10.06
C SER A 286 56.22 -19.70 -10.99
N SER A 287 55.96 -18.51 -10.44
CA SER A 287 56.49 -17.15 -10.73
C SER A 287 55.84 -16.24 -11.80
N GLU A 288 55.57 -15.00 -11.36
CA GLU A 288 55.17 -13.79 -12.10
C GLU A 288 56.43 -12.91 -12.37
N PRO A 289 56.38 -11.66 -12.92
CA PRO A 289 55.35 -10.90 -13.67
C PRO A 289 55.95 -10.53 -15.08
N PRO A 290 55.80 -9.36 -15.77
CA PRO A 290 54.92 -8.18 -15.62
C PRO A 290 54.22 -7.75 -16.95
N LYS A 291 54.13 -6.43 -17.24
CA LYS A 291 53.43 -5.77 -18.36
C LYS A 291 54.41 -5.16 -19.39
N THR A 292 54.02 -5.06 -20.66
CA THR A 292 53.98 -3.80 -21.46
C THR A 292 53.35 -4.01 -22.85
N ASP A 293 52.71 -2.97 -23.39
CA ASP A 293 51.87 -2.99 -24.61
C ASP A 293 52.56 -2.45 -25.90
N TYR A 294 51.77 -2.45 -27.00
CA TYR A 294 51.86 -1.67 -28.25
C TYR A 294 52.68 -2.18 -29.46
N LYS A 295 51.94 -2.71 -30.46
CA LYS A 295 51.75 -2.13 -31.82
C LYS A 295 50.68 -2.94 -32.58
N MET A 296 49.57 -2.33 -33.03
CA MET A 296 49.40 -1.56 -34.29
C MET A 296 49.51 -2.48 -35.52
N LEU A 297 48.43 -2.92 -36.19
CA LEU A 297 47.33 -2.19 -36.87
C LEU A 297 47.78 -1.37 -38.08
N ASP A 298 47.68 -1.96 -39.27
CA ASP A 298 46.78 -1.51 -40.36
C ASP A 298 46.57 -2.67 -41.36
N GLY A 299 45.47 -2.68 -42.11
CA GLY A 299 45.04 -3.82 -42.94
C GLY A 299 43.71 -3.59 -43.67
N LEU A 300 43.58 -2.44 -44.32
CA LEU A 300 42.39 -1.93 -45.00
C LEU A 300 41.60 -2.97 -45.85
N SER A 301 40.40 -3.31 -45.40
CA SER A 301 39.11 -3.09 -46.10
C SER A 301 39.10 -3.10 -47.64
N HIS A 302 38.39 -4.07 -48.24
CA HIS A 302 37.30 -3.80 -49.20
C HIS A 302 36.52 -5.08 -49.58
N TRP A 303 35.25 -5.18 -49.16
CA TRP A 303 34.11 -5.66 -49.95
C TRP A 303 32.86 -5.04 -49.30
N ILE A 304 31.94 -4.54 -50.13
CA ILE A 304 31.03 -3.44 -49.78
C ILE A 304 29.56 -3.88 -49.95
N ASP A 305 28.69 -3.40 -49.04
CA ASP A 305 27.23 -3.15 -49.14
C ASP A 305 26.32 -4.29 -49.69
N ASP A 306 24.99 -4.30 -49.56
CA ASP A 306 23.95 -3.42 -48.98
C ASP A 306 23.12 -4.25 -47.96
N ILE A 307 22.18 -3.77 -47.12
CA ILE A 307 21.18 -2.69 -47.25
C ILE A 307 20.99 -1.98 -45.89
N HIS A 308 20.91 -0.64 -45.91
CA HIS A 308 20.51 0.22 -44.78
C HIS A 308 19.03 0.66 -44.93
N PRO A 309 18.32 1.02 -43.84
CA PRO A 309 18.42 2.36 -43.21
C PRO A 309 18.35 2.25 -41.66
N SER A 310 18.01 3.28 -40.87
CA SER A 310 18.68 4.58 -40.65
C SER A 310 18.31 5.05 -39.21
N GLY A 311 18.94 6.06 -38.59
CA GLY A 311 20.13 6.83 -38.96
C GLY A 311 19.99 8.33 -38.69
N PHE A 312 20.34 8.79 -37.49
CA PHE A 312 20.74 10.19 -37.26
C PHE A 312 21.86 10.33 -36.22
N LEU A 313 22.62 11.42 -36.34
CA LEU A 313 23.97 11.60 -35.79
C LEU A 313 24.01 11.94 -34.29
N ILE A 314 25.09 11.49 -33.65
CA ILE A 314 25.61 12.08 -32.41
C ILE A 314 26.25 13.42 -32.75
N ASN A 315 25.70 14.52 -32.22
CA ASN A 315 26.47 15.75 -32.03
C ASN A 315 27.11 15.73 -30.64
N ALA A 316 28.42 15.93 -30.57
CA ALA A 316 29.05 16.43 -29.36
C ALA A 316 28.67 17.90 -29.12
N ASP A 317 29.03 18.44 -27.96
CA ASP A 317 28.78 19.83 -27.54
C ASP A 317 27.31 20.26 -27.44
N ILE A 318 26.57 19.63 -26.51
CA ILE A 318 25.43 20.27 -25.83
C ILE A 318 25.72 20.29 -24.33
N THR A 319 25.86 21.49 -23.76
CA THR A 319 26.03 21.70 -22.32
C THR A 319 24.72 21.47 -21.58
N PHE A 320 24.67 20.45 -20.73
CA PHE A 320 23.46 20.09 -19.99
C PHE A 320 23.18 21.07 -18.83
N SER A 321 22.47 22.16 -19.12
CA SER A 321 21.93 23.05 -18.09
C SER A 321 20.72 22.41 -17.41
N VAL A 322 20.90 21.98 -16.17
CA VAL A 322 19.82 21.40 -15.37
C VAL A 322 18.74 22.46 -15.12
N PRO A 323 17.45 22.18 -15.36
CA PRO A 323 16.36 23.02 -14.88
C PRO A 323 16.20 22.82 -13.36
N ILE A 324 17.15 23.37 -12.60
CA ILE A 324 17.01 23.53 -11.15
C ILE A 324 15.79 24.42 -10.94
N ALA A 325 14.82 23.93 -10.16
CA ALA A 325 13.63 24.70 -9.82
C ALA A 325 14.04 26.01 -9.17
N GLN A 326 13.77 27.14 -9.84
CA GLN A 326 13.97 28.44 -9.22
C GLN A 326 13.02 28.57 -8.03
N GLN A 327 13.61 28.99 -6.91
CA GLN A 327 12.94 29.20 -5.65
C GLN A 327 11.84 30.26 -5.83
N GLU A 328 10.57 29.92 -5.59
CA GLU A 328 9.47 30.89 -5.59
C GLU A 328 9.63 31.86 -4.41
N SER A 329 10.39 32.93 -4.63
CA SER A 329 10.46 34.09 -3.75
C SER A 329 9.55 35.20 -4.27
N ASP A 330 8.24 35.07 -3.99
CA ASP A 330 7.25 36.15 -4.12
C ASP A 330 7.64 37.31 -3.17
N LEU A 331 8.57 38.16 -3.59
CA LEU A 331 8.85 39.44 -2.95
C LEU A 331 7.85 40.47 -3.47
N GLU A 332 6.97 40.92 -2.58
CA GLU A 332 6.01 41.98 -2.86
C GLU A 332 6.73 43.30 -3.15
N SER A 333 6.55 43.86 -4.35
CA SER A 333 6.80 45.28 -4.60
C SER A 333 5.60 46.09 -4.09
N PRO A 334 5.76 47.07 -3.19
CA PRO A 334 4.62 47.81 -2.64
C PRO A 334 3.88 48.63 -3.70
N ASP A 335 2.57 48.80 -3.52
CA ASP A 335 1.82 49.91 -4.12
C ASP A 335 2.33 51.23 -3.51
N GLU A 336 2.79 52.17 -4.35
CA GLU A 336 2.85 53.58 -3.97
C GLU A 336 1.98 54.44 -4.89
N GLN A 337 1.33 55.43 -4.28
CA GLN A 337 0.28 56.25 -4.89
C GLN A 337 0.86 57.59 -5.37
N VAL A 338 0.23 58.19 -6.37
CA VAL A 338 0.62 59.52 -6.88
C VAL A 338 0.11 60.62 -5.96
N GLU A 339 1.03 61.45 -5.43
CA GLU A 339 0.81 62.85 -5.02
C GLU A 339 2.06 63.67 -5.41
N PRO A 340 1.98 65.00 -5.67
CA PRO A 340 3.05 65.77 -6.33
C PRO A 340 3.69 66.90 -5.49
N SER A 341 4.96 67.27 -5.74
CA SER A 341 5.46 68.66 -5.54
C SER A 341 6.88 68.95 -6.08
N SER A 342 7.08 70.20 -6.50
CA SER A 342 8.31 71.06 -6.47
C SER A 342 9.70 70.53 -6.90
N GLU A 343 10.29 71.25 -7.88
CA GLU A 343 11.63 71.93 -7.86
C GLU A 343 12.91 71.11 -7.57
N GLU A 344 14.09 71.34 -8.18
CA GLU A 344 14.60 72.32 -9.17
C GLU A 344 15.86 71.72 -9.87
N ASP A 345 16.32 72.30 -10.98
CA ASP A 345 17.66 72.24 -11.66
C ASP A 345 18.61 71.01 -11.48
N THR A 346 19.30 70.47 -12.50
CA THR A 346 20.07 71.21 -13.53
C THR A 346 20.40 70.34 -14.77
N GLU A 347 20.53 70.99 -15.93
CA GLU A 347 21.10 70.47 -17.20
C GLU A 347 22.66 70.34 -17.16
N PRO A 348 23.42 69.87 -18.20
CA PRO A 348 23.10 69.87 -19.65
C PRO A 348 23.57 68.67 -20.52
N ALA A 349 23.25 68.79 -21.83
CA ALA A 349 24.01 68.28 -23.00
C ALA A 349 24.01 66.76 -23.30
N GLU A 350 23.95 66.31 -24.56
CA GLU A 350 23.79 67.03 -25.85
C GLU A 350 23.15 66.11 -26.92
N ASP A 351 22.28 66.69 -27.75
CA ASP A 351 22.12 66.46 -29.20
C ASP A 351 21.83 65.06 -29.83
N HIS A 352 20.97 64.90 -30.85
CA HIS A 352 20.19 65.91 -31.61
C HIS A 352 18.98 65.30 -32.37
N VAL A 353 17.91 66.08 -32.50
CA VAL A 353 17.03 66.23 -33.70
C VAL A 353 16.23 64.99 -34.20
N SER A 354 14.92 64.82 -33.94
CA SER A 354 13.70 65.49 -34.49
C SER A 354 12.98 64.69 -35.62
N LYS A 355 11.66 64.79 -35.93
CA LYS A 355 10.58 65.70 -35.49
C LYS A 355 9.17 65.20 -35.98
N GLN A 356 8.09 65.58 -35.26
CA GLN A 356 6.74 66.04 -35.74
C GLN A 356 5.95 65.31 -36.89
N GLU A 357 4.61 65.37 -37.02
CA GLU A 357 3.44 65.61 -36.12
C GLU A 357 2.11 65.35 -36.90
N VAL A 358 1.03 65.02 -36.18
CA VAL A 358 -0.42 65.28 -36.47
C VAL A 358 -0.95 65.31 -37.92
N LYS A 359 -1.92 64.42 -38.24
CA LYS A 359 -3.20 64.78 -38.91
C LYS A 359 -4.28 63.68 -38.97
N VAL A 360 -5.52 64.14 -39.12
CA VAL A 360 -6.82 63.47 -39.38
C VAL A 360 -7.54 64.46 -40.33
N PRO A 361 -8.22 64.08 -41.45
CA PRO A 361 -9.36 63.14 -41.42
C PRO A 361 -9.59 62.22 -42.66
N ASP A 362 -10.64 61.40 -42.53
CA ASP A 362 -11.57 60.80 -43.51
C ASP A 362 -11.12 59.86 -44.66
N ASP A 363 -11.89 58.78 -44.78
CA ASP A 363 -12.20 57.91 -45.94
C ASP A 363 -11.18 57.72 -47.07
N SER A 364 -10.58 56.52 -47.16
CA SER A 364 -11.18 55.44 -47.97
C SER A 364 -10.32 54.15 -48.08
N SER A 365 -11.03 53.02 -48.23
CA SER A 365 -10.67 51.78 -48.96
C SER A 365 -9.35 51.01 -48.74
N GLU A 366 -9.49 49.68 -48.86
CA GLU A 366 -8.47 48.64 -49.13
C GLU A 366 -7.59 48.08 -47.98
N CYS A 367 -7.33 46.77 -48.10
CA CYS A 367 -6.24 45.97 -47.52
C CYS A 367 -5.98 46.01 -45.99
N SER A 368 -6.77 45.22 -45.25
CA SER A 368 -6.35 44.66 -43.96
C SER A 368 -5.28 43.57 -44.15
N THR A 369 -4.00 43.90 -43.93
CA THR A 369 -2.93 42.88 -43.81
C THR A 369 -3.01 42.23 -42.43
N VAL A 370 -3.48 40.99 -42.38
CA VAL A 370 -3.49 40.14 -41.18
C VAL A 370 -2.06 39.74 -40.82
N ASP A 371 -1.69 39.90 -39.53
CA ASP A 371 -0.45 39.35 -38.98
C ASP A 371 -0.38 37.84 -39.23
N TYR A 372 0.59 37.39 -40.02
CA TYR A 372 0.81 35.97 -40.28
C TYR A 372 1.40 35.29 -39.05
N ARG A 373 0.53 34.87 -38.12
CA ARG A 373 0.85 33.70 -37.31
C ARG A 373 0.89 32.49 -38.24
N PRO A 374 1.94 31.65 -38.17
CA PRO A 374 1.85 30.31 -38.71
C PRO A 374 0.58 29.65 -38.15
N PRO A 375 -0.17 28.89 -38.96
CA PRO A 375 -1.20 28.03 -38.39
C PRO A 375 -0.53 27.16 -37.32
N ALA A 376 -1.20 26.94 -36.19
CA ALA A 376 -0.90 25.75 -35.41
C ALA A 376 -0.96 24.55 -36.37
N PRO A 377 -0.08 23.54 -36.26
CA PRO A 377 -0.22 22.35 -37.09
C PRO A 377 -1.68 21.90 -36.98
N GLU A 378 -2.31 21.76 -38.13
CA GLU A 378 -3.68 21.26 -38.20
C GLU A 378 -3.71 19.97 -37.36
N PRO A 379 -4.77 19.72 -36.57
CA PRO A 379 -4.95 18.35 -36.12
C PRO A 379 -4.85 17.52 -37.39
N VAL A 380 -3.96 16.53 -37.39
CA VAL A 380 -4.08 15.48 -38.41
C VAL A 380 -5.51 15.01 -38.23
N GLU A 381 -6.35 15.28 -39.23
CA GLU A 381 -7.54 14.48 -39.43
C GLU A 381 -6.96 13.09 -39.63
N THR A 382 -6.89 12.33 -38.53
CA THR A 382 -6.88 10.88 -38.61
C THR A 382 -8.06 10.61 -39.51
N GLU A 383 -7.78 10.20 -40.75
CA GLU A 383 -8.81 9.68 -41.63
C GLU A 383 -9.61 8.71 -40.76
N GLU A 384 -10.94 8.89 -40.67
CA GLU A 384 -11.76 7.96 -39.93
C GLU A 384 -11.55 6.60 -40.61
N GLU A 385 -10.67 5.76 -40.03
CA GLU A 385 -10.31 4.46 -40.59
C GLU A 385 -11.63 3.75 -40.89
N GLU A 386 -11.94 3.52 -42.19
CA GLU A 386 -13.26 3.08 -42.64
C GLU A 386 -13.62 1.76 -41.97
N LEU A 387 -14.27 1.86 -40.80
CA LEU A 387 -14.32 0.86 -39.72
C LEU A 387 -13.88 -0.52 -40.20
N GLU A 388 -12.58 -0.82 -40.12
CA GLU A 388 -12.07 -2.12 -40.55
C GLU A 388 -12.81 -3.16 -39.73
N LEU A 389 -13.71 -3.90 -40.39
CA LEU A 389 -14.67 -4.80 -39.74
C LEU A 389 -13.94 -6.06 -39.26
N VAL A 390 -13.15 -5.87 -38.19
CA VAL A 390 -12.11 -6.76 -37.64
C VAL A 390 -12.49 -8.22 -37.84
N GLU A 391 -11.91 -8.83 -38.87
CA GLU A 391 -12.24 -10.19 -39.25
C GLU A 391 -11.72 -11.14 -38.15
N PRO A 392 -12.58 -11.96 -37.52
CA PRO A 392 -12.21 -12.62 -36.28
C PRO A 392 -11.15 -13.71 -36.52
N GLU A 393 -9.98 -13.57 -35.87
CA GLU A 393 -8.80 -14.48 -35.95
C GLU A 393 -9.18 -15.98 -35.96
N GLN A 394 -8.42 -16.85 -36.64
CA GLN A 394 -8.76 -18.28 -36.70
C GLN A 394 -8.96 -18.93 -35.32
N CYS A 395 -10.06 -19.69 -35.19
CA CYS A 395 -10.56 -20.19 -33.90
C CYS A 395 -9.60 -21.17 -33.18
N PHE A 396 -8.85 -21.96 -33.94
CA PHE A 396 -7.87 -22.93 -33.45
C PHE A 396 -6.46 -22.55 -33.91
N THR A 397 -5.44 -23.00 -33.17
CA THR A 397 -4.04 -22.81 -33.54
C THR A 397 -3.65 -23.68 -34.74
N ASP A 398 -2.65 -23.26 -35.50
CA ASP A 398 -2.19 -23.94 -36.71
C ASP A 398 -1.75 -25.39 -36.45
N ASP A 399 -1.12 -25.66 -35.30
CA ASP A 399 -0.76 -27.02 -34.90
C ASP A 399 -1.97 -27.88 -34.49
N CYS A 400 -3.07 -27.27 -34.05
CA CYS A 400 -4.33 -27.98 -33.83
C CYS A 400 -4.97 -28.36 -35.18
N ASN A 401 -4.99 -27.42 -36.13
CA ASN A 401 -5.46 -27.65 -37.50
C ASN A 401 -4.61 -28.71 -38.23
N ARG A 402 -3.28 -28.69 -38.06
CA ARG A 402 -2.35 -29.71 -38.58
C ARG A 402 -2.58 -31.10 -37.97
N ARG A 403 -2.88 -31.17 -36.66
CA ARG A 403 -3.04 -32.43 -35.93
C ARG A 403 -4.42 -33.07 -36.12
N CYS A 404 -5.45 -32.26 -36.38
CA CYS A 404 -6.78 -32.70 -36.75
C CYS A 404 -7.30 -31.87 -37.95
N PRO A 405 -7.02 -32.27 -39.20
CA PRO A 405 -7.41 -31.52 -40.40
C PRO A 405 -8.93 -31.26 -40.54
N CYS A 406 -9.77 -32.01 -39.84
CA CYS A 406 -11.22 -31.78 -39.76
C CYS A 406 -11.62 -30.52 -38.98
N LEU A 407 -10.69 -29.86 -38.27
CA LEU A 407 -10.90 -28.55 -37.63
C LEU A 407 -10.72 -27.37 -38.60
N MET A 408 -10.06 -27.59 -39.75
CA MET A 408 -9.93 -26.59 -40.80
C MET A 408 -11.25 -26.47 -41.58
N VAL A 409 -12.09 -25.53 -41.16
CA VAL A 409 -13.37 -25.22 -41.82
C VAL A 409 -13.12 -24.38 -43.07
N ASP A 410 -13.11 -25.03 -44.23
CA ASP A 410 -12.89 -24.37 -45.52
C ASP A 410 -14.05 -23.40 -45.86
N ILE A 411 -13.72 -22.10 -45.94
CA ILE A 411 -14.66 -20.99 -46.16
C ILE A 411 -15.28 -21.06 -47.58
N SER A 412 -14.68 -21.80 -48.52
CA SER A 412 -15.22 -22.01 -49.87
C SER A 412 -16.50 -22.85 -49.92
N GLN A 413 -16.77 -23.68 -48.89
CA GLN A 413 -18.00 -24.47 -48.81
C GLN A 413 -19.15 -23.69 -48.14
N GLU A 414 -20.40 -23.95 -48.54
CA GLU A 414 -21.59 -23.34 -47.94
C GLU A 414 -21.65 -23.48 -46.41
N LYS A 415 -21.23 -24.64 -45.88
CA LYS A 415 -21.15 -24.88 -44.43
C LYS A 415 -20.10 -24.01 -43.74
N GLY A 416 -18.95 -23.81 -44.37
CA GLY A 416 -17.90 -22.93 -43.87
C GLY A 416 -18.30 -21.46 -43.92
N ARG A 417 -18.93 -21.03 -45.02
CA ARG A 417 -19.49 -19.67 -45.13
C ARG A 417 -20.59 -19.39 -44.11
N ASN A 418 -21.48 -20.36 -43.84
CA ASN A 418 -22.49 -20.23 -42.79
C ASN A 418 -21.89 -20.18 -41.38
N TRP A 419 -20.83 -20.95 -41.11
CA TRP A 419 -20.07 -20.87 -39.86
C TRP A 419 -19.36 -19.52 -39.69
N TRP A 420 -18.74 -18.99 -40.76
CA TRP A 420 -18.10 -17.67 -40.76
C TRP A 420 -19.11 -16.54 -40.54
N ASN A 421 -20.27 -16.59 -41.20
CA ASN A 421 -21.35 -15.62 -41.00
C ASN A 421 -21.89 -15.64 -39.55
N LEU A 422 -22.15 -16.84 -39.00
CA LEU A 422 -22.54 -17.01 -37.59
C LEU A 422 -21.48 -16.40 -36.67
N ARG A 423 -20.20 -16.65 -36.95
CA ARG A 423 -19.08 -16.15 -36.17
C ARG A 423 -18.96 -14.62 -36.21
N LYS A 424 -19.04 -14.01 -37.40
CA LYS A 424 -19.03 -12.55 -37.55
C LYS A 424 -20.24 -11.91 -36.82
N THR A 425 -21.41 -12.56 -36.87
CA THR A 425 -22.58 -12.13 -36.09
C THR A 425 -22.37 -12.25 -34.58
N CYS A 426 -21.77 -13.34 -34.08
CA CYS A 426 -21.43 -13.48 -32.66
C CYS A 426 -20.41 -12.42 -32.20
N TYR A 427 -19.43 -12.10 -33.05
CA TYR A 427 -18.43 -11.06 -32.79
C TYR A 427 -19.11 -9.68 -32.63
N THR A 428 -19.92 -9.27 -33.61
CA THR A 428 -20.71 -8.02 -33.55
C THR A 428 -21.68 -7.97 -32.36
N ILE A 429 -22.22 -9.11 -31.90
CA ILE A 429 -23.05 -9.16 -30.69
C ILE A 429 -22.23 -8.94 -29.41
N VAL A 430 -21.03 -9.51 -29.33
CA VAL A 430 -20.19 -9.47 -28.12
C VAL A 430 -19.54 -8.10 -27.90
N GLU A 431 -19.22 -7.36 -28.97
CA GLU A 431 -18.65 -6.00 -28.90
C GLU A 431 -19.70 -4.88 -28.74
N HIS A 432 -20.98 -5.16 -28.94
CA HIS A 432 -22.02 -4.12 -28.95
C HIS A 432 -22.28 -3.56 -27.54
N ASP A 433 -22.22 -2.23 -27.36
CA ASP A 433 -22.34 -1.52 -26.08
C ASP A 433 -23.49 -1.99 -25.18
N TYR A 434 -24.66 -2.29 -25.77
CA TYR A 434 -25.84 -2.76 -25.04
C TYR A 434 -25.65 -4.17 -24.46
N PHE A 435 -24.86 -5.03 -25.11
CA PHE A 435 -24.51 -6.35 -24.60
C PHE A 435 -23.52 -6.25 -23.45
N GLU A 436 -22.47 -5.43 -23.57
CA GLU A 436 -21.55 -5.16 -22.45
C GLU A 436 -22.29 -4.53 -21.26
N THR A 437 -23.10 -3.49 -21.49
CA THR A 437 -23.91 -2.84 -20.45
C THR A 437 -24.88 -3.82 -19.78
N PHE A 438 -25.51 -4.71 -20.56
CA PHE A 438 -26.37 -5.77 -20.02
C PHE A 438 -25.58 -6.76 -19.14
N ILE A 439 -24.41 -7.21 -19.57
CA ILE A 439 -23.55 -8.11 -18.79
C ILE A 439 -23.04 -7.43 -17.51
N ILE A 440 -22.65 -6.14 -17.56
CA ILE A 440 -22.27 -5.36 -16.37
C ILE A 440 -23.44 -5.29 -15.38
N PHE A 441 -24.65 -4.99 -15.85
CA PHE A 441 -25.84 -4.98 -15.01
C PHE A 441 -26.14 -6.35 -14.39
N MET A 442 -25.98 -7.44 -15.16
CA MET A 442 -26.12 -8.82 -14.65
C MET A 442 -25.04 -9.18 -13.61
N ILE A 443 -23.79 -8.73 -13.77
CA ILE A 443 -22.70 -8.92 -12.79
C ILE A 443 -23.02 -8.17 -11.49
N LEU A 444 -23.48 -6.93 -11.57
CA LEU A 444 -23.85 -6.13 -10.40
C LEU A 444 -25.05 -6.74 -9.66
N LEU A 445 -26.09 -7.18 -10.38
CA LEU A 445 -27.28 -7.80 -9.79
C LEU A 445 -26.95 -9.17 -9.17
N SER A 446 -26.13 -9.98 -9.84
CA SER A 446 -25.63 -11.27 -9.33
C SER A 446 -24.73 -11.10 -8.09
N SER A 447 -23.95 -10.02 -8.03
CA SER A 447 -23.12 -9.68 -6.87
C SER A 447 -23.97 -9.19 -5.69
N GLY A 448 -24.91 -8.27 -5.95
CA GLY A 448 -25.83 -7.74 -4.93
C GLY A 448 -26.76 -8.81 -4.33
N ALA A 449 -27.06 -9.88 -5.08
CA ALA A 449 -27.81 -11.02 -4.58
C ALA A 449 -27.10 -11.74 -3.41
N LEU A 450 -25.76 -11.80 -3.40
CA LEU A 450 -24.98 -12.46 -2.36
C LEU A 450 -25.09 -11.76 -1.00
N ALA A 451 -25.29 -10.43 -0.98
CA ALA A 451 -25.41 -9.65 0.25
C ALA A 451 -26.67 -9.96 1.07
N PHE A 452 -27.60 -10.77 0.54
CA PHE A 452 -28.79 -11.27 1.23
C PHE A 452 -28.61 -12.68 1.83
N GLU A 453 -27.48 -13.36 1.60
CA GLU A 453 -27.16 -14.67 2.18
C GLU A 453 -26.65 -14.55 3.64
N ASP A 454 -27.41 -13.84 4.50
CA ASP A 454 -27.15 -13.66 5.94
C ASP A 454 -27.89 -14.68 6.84
N ILE A 455 -27.67 -14.67 8.16
CA ILE A 455 -28.36 -15.57 9.11
C ILE A 455 -29.90 -15.42 9.00
N TYR A 456 -30.39 -14.20 8.72
CA TYR A 456 -31.82 -13.91 8.60
C TYR A 456 -32.45 -14.40 7.28
N ILE A 457 -31.73 -15.14 6.44
CA ILE A 457 -32.29 -15.71 5.20
C ILE A 457 -33.38 -16.76 5.46
N GLU A 458 -33.24 -17.61 6.50
CA GLU A 458 -34.21 -18.67 6.79
C GLU A 458 -35.55 -18.12 7.30
N ARG A 459 -35.48 -17.01 8.06
CA ARG A 459 -36.64 -16.21 8.44
C ARG A 459 -37.33 -15.56 7.23
N ARG A 460 -36.59 -15.30 6.14
CA ARG A 460 -37.04 -14.57 4.94
C ARG A 460 -37.24 -15.50 3.74
N ARG A 461 -37.95 -16.62 3.94
CA ARG A 461 -38.21 -17.69 2.96
C ARG A 461 -38.55 -17.24 1.53
N THR A 462 -39.34 -16.17 1.37
CA THR A 462 -39.66 -15.62 0.03
C THR A 462 -38.43 -15.12 -0.71
N ILE A 463 -37.50 -14.45 -0.01
CA ILE A 463 -36.22 -13.98 -0.58
C ILE A 463 -35.34 -15.19 -0.90
N LYS A 464 -35.23 -16.17 0.00
CA LYS A 464 -34.47 -17.41 -0.22
C LYS A 464 -34.88 -18.11 -1.53
N ILE A 465 -36.17 -18.31 -1.76
CA ILE A 465 -36.70 -18.94 -2.98
C ILE A 465 -36.39 -18.09 -4.24
N ILE A 466 -36.45 -16.76 -4.14
CA ILE A 466 -36.10 -15.86 -5.25
C ILE A 466 -34.59 -15.94 -5.57
N LEU A 467 -33.72 -15.97 -4.56
CA LEU A 467 -32.27 -16.11 -4.74
C LEU A 467 -31.90 -17.47 -5.36
N GLU A 468 -32.50 -18.57 -4.88
CA GLU A 468 -32.28 -19.93 -5.44
C GLU A 468 -32.74 -20.09 -6.90
N PHE A 469 -33.65 -19.24 -7.36
CA PHE A 469 -34.03 -19.16 -8.78
C PHE A 469 -33.10 -18.21 -9.55
N ALA A 470 -32.78 -17.04 -8.99
CA ALA A 470 -31.91 -16.05 -9.61
C ALA A 470 -30.48 -16.59 -9.84
N ASP A 471 -29.91 -17.35 -8.90
CA ASP A 471 -28.60 -18.03 -9.02
C ASP A 471 -28.51 -18.90 -10.29
N LYS A 472 -29.60 -19.60 -10.63
CA LYS A 472 -29.70 -20.40 -11.85
C LYS A 472 -29.76 -19.51 -13.09
N VAL A 473 -30.57 -18.44 -13.06
CA VAL A 473 -30.69 -17.47 -14.16
C VAL A 473 -29.33 -16.81 -14.46
N PHE A 474 -28.61 -16.30 -13.45
CA PHE A 474 -27.27 -15.72 -13.63
C PHE A 474 -26.30 -16.74 -14.23
N THR A 475 -26.30 -17.97 -13.69
CA THR A 475 -25.42 -19.05 -14.19
C THR A 475 -25.70 -19.35 -15.67
N TYR A 476 -26.96 -19.42 -16.09
CA TYR A 476 -27.30 -19.61 -17.51
C TYR A 476 -26.89 -18.41 -18.39
N VAL A 477 -27.12 -17.17 -17.94
CA VAL A 477 -26.69 -15.96 -18.68
C VAL A 477 -25.17 -15.96 -18.90
N PHE A 478 -24.38 -16.30 -17.88
CA PHE A 478 -22.93 -16.29 -17.98
C PHE A 478 -22.36 -17.50 -18.76
N ILE A 479 -23.04 -18.65 -18.77
CA ILE A 479 -22.73 -19.74 -19.71
C ILE A 479 -22.99 -19.31 -21.16
N ILE A 480 -24.08 -18.60 -21.43
CA ILE A 480 -24.37 -18.07 -22.78
C ILE A 480 -23.33 -17.01 -23.18
N GLU A 481 -22.95 -16.10 -22.26
CA GLU A 481 -21.86 -15.13 -22.48
C GLU A 481 -20.54 -15.84 -22.85
N MET A 482 -20.16 -16.89 -22.11
CA MET A 482 -18.95 -17.68 -22.36
C MET A 482 -18.99 -18.36 -23.74
N LEU A 483 -20.10 -19.00 -24.09
CA LEU A 483 -20.26 -19.66 -25.39
C LEU A 483 -20.25 -18.67 -26.56
N LEU A 484 -20.85 -17.49 -26.40
CA LEU A 484 -20.76 -16.41 -27.40
C LEU A 484 -19.32 -15.91 -27.57
N LYS A 485 -18.59 -15.68 -26.47
CA LYS A 485 -17.15 -15.33 -26.49
C LYS A 485 -16.30 -16.40 -27.17
N TRP A 486 -16.55 -17.69 -26.93
CA TRP A 486 -15.85 -18.79 -27.60
C TRP A 486 -16.09 -18.82 -29.11
N VAL A 487 -17.33 -18.59 -29.58
CA VAL A 487 -17.61 -18.53 -31.03
C VAL A 487 -17.02 -17.27 -31.65
N ALA A 488 -17.15 -16.10 -31.00
CA ALA A 488 -16.60 -14.83 -31.46
C ALA A 488 -15.07 -14.86 -31.54
N TYR A 489 -14.38 -14.85 -30.39
CA TYR A 489 -12.92 -14.72 -30.32
C TYR A 489 -12.19 -16.00 -30.73
N GLY A 490 -12.81 -17.17 -30.56
CA GLY A 490 -12.16 -18.46 -30.77
C GLY A 490 -11.28 -18.89 -29.59
N PHE A 491 -10.96 -20.18 -29.52
CA PHE A 491 -10.24 -20.76 -28.38
C PHE A 491 -8.82 -20.21 -28.19
N LYS A 492 -8.10 -19.92 -29.28
CA LYS A 492 -6.77 -19.31 -29.25
C LYS A 492 -6.81 -17.98 -28.48
N THR A 493 -7.59 -17.03 -28.97
CA THR A 493 -7.61 -15.63 -28.49
C THR A 493 -8.40 -15.48 -27.18
N TYR A 494 -9.31 -16.42 -26.87
CA TYR A 494 -9.96 -16.51 -25.56
C TYR A 494 -8.96 -16.94 -24.47
N PHE A 495 -8.20 -18.03 -24.68
CA PHE A 495 -7.31 -18.57 -23.64
C PHE A 495 -5.94 -17.89 -23.53
N THR A 496 -5.59 -16.96 -24.42
CA THR A 496 -4.45 -16.03 -24.19
C THR A 496 -4.81 -14.84 -23.31
N ASN A 497 -6.10 -14.51 -23.15
CA ASN A 497 -6.54 -13.34 -22.38
C ASN A 497 -6.79 -13.70 -20.90
N ALA A 498 -6.01 -13.08 -19.99
CA ALA A 498 -6.10 -13.29 -18.55
C ALA A 498 -7.48 -12.94 -17.95
N TRP A 499 -8.20 -11.98 -18.52
CA TRP A 499 -9.54 -11.60 -18.07
C TRP A 499 -10.60 -12.63 -18.49
N CYS A 500 -10.44 -13.25 -19.67
CA CYS A 500 -11.27 -14.38 -20.11
C CYS A 500 -11.04 -15.62 -19.22
N TRP A 501 -9.81 -15.86 -18.78
CA TRP A 501 -9.50 -16.90 -17.77
C TRP A 501 -10.21 -16.68 -16.43
N LEU A 502 -10.30 -15.44 -15.96
CA LEU A 502 -11.01 -15.08 -14.73
C LEU A 502 -12.52 -15.31 -14.86
N ASP A 503 -13.12 -14.88 -15.99
CA ASP A 503 -14.52 -15.17 -16.33
C ASP A 503 -14.79 -16.69 -16.37
N PHE A 504 -13.95 -17.43 -17.09
CA PHE A 504 -14.04 -18.88 -17.27
C PHE A 504 -14.07 -19.63 -15.94
N PHE A 505 -13.09 -19.38 -15.06
CA PHE A 505 -13.00 -20.07 -13.76
C PHE A 505 -14.23 -19.84 -12.87
N ILE A 506 -14.81 -18.63 -12.88
CA ILE A 506 -15.99 -18.28 -12.07
C ILE A 506 -17.27 -18.93 -12.62
N VAL A 507 -17.36 -19.09 -13.95
CA VAL A 507 -18.44 -19.87 -14.60
C VAL A 507 -18.29 -21.35 -14.29
N ASP A 508 -17.08 -21.92 -14.37
CA ASP A 508 -16.81 -23.34 -14.07
C ASP A 508 -17.14 -23.71 -12.61
N VAL A 509 -16.76 -22.89 -11.62
CA VAL A 509 -17.13 -23.10 -10.21
C VAL A 509 -18.66 -23.12 -10.04
N SER A 510 -19.38 -22.25 -10.77
CA SER A 510 -20.85 -22.22 -10.75
C SER A 510 -21.47 -23.44 -11.45
N LEU A 511 -20.88 -23.89 -12.57
CA LEU A 511 -21.31 -25.08 -13.32
C LEU A 511 -21.10 -26.38 -12.54
N ILE A 512 -19.98 -26.52 -11.83
CA ILE A 512 -19.70 -27.66 -10.94
C ILE A 512 -20.73 -27.69 -9.80
N SER A 513 -21.01 -26.55 -9.16
CA SER A 513 -22.05 -26.45 -8.12
C SER A 513 -23.45 -26.82 -8.65
N LEU A 514 -23.81 -26.39 -9.86
CA LEU A 514 -25.09 -26.72 -10.49
C LEU A 514 -25.20 -28.22 -10.83
N THR A 515 -24.14 -28.80 -11.41
CA THR A 515 -24.10 -30.21 -11.80
C THR A 515 -24.13 -31.14 -10.59
N ALA A 516 -23.40 -30.81 -9.53
CA ALA A 516 -23.42 -31.54 -8.27
C ALA A 516 -24.82 -31.58 -7.63
N ASN A 517 -25.53 -30.44 -7.63
CA ASN A 517 -26.90 -30.36 -7.12
C ASN A 517 -27.89 -31.18 -7.99
N LEU A 518 -27.73 -31.17 -9.31
CA LEU A 518 -28.55 -31.99 -10.23
C LEU A 518 -28.32 -33.49 -10.08
N MET A 519 -27.11 -33.91 -9.71
CA MET A 519 -26.76 -35.32 -9.47
C MET A 519 -27.02 -35.80 -8.02
N GLY A 520 -27.47 -34.92 -7.12
CA GLY A 520 -27.75 -35.27 -5.72
C GLY A 520 -26.52 -35.40 -4.82
N TYR A 521 -25.36 -34.85 -5.21
CA TYR A 521 -24.11 -34.88 -4.43
C TYR A 521 -23.92 -33.62 -3.54
N SER A 522 -24.99 -32.91 -3.20
CA SER A 522 -24.98 -31.55 -2.60
C SER A 522 -24.24 -31.44 -1.27
N ASP A 523 -24.15 -32.54 -0.51
CA ASP A 523 -23.81 -32.51 0.91
C ASP A 523 -22.35 -32.92 1.19
N LEU A 524 -21.60 -33.27 0.15
CA LEU A 524 -20.17 -33.57 0.28
C LEU A 524 -19.40 -32.29 0.66
N GLY A 525 -18.51 -32.39 1.66
CA GLY A 525 -17.70 -31.28 2.18
C GLY A 525 -17.05 -30.39 1.10
N PRO A 526 -16.39 -30.94 0.06
CA PRO A 526 -15.83 -30.14 -1.04
C PRO A 526 -16.88 -29.30 -1.79
N ILE A 527 -18.10 -29.80 -1.98
CA ILE A 527 -19.19 -29.09 -2.67
C ILE A 527 -19.82 -28.02 -1.75
N LYS A 528 -19.83 -28.24 -0.43
CA LYS A 528 -20.11 -27.18 0.55
C LYS A 528 -19.06 -26.07 0.49
N SER A 529 -17.77 -26.40 0.37
CA SER A 529 -16.67 -25.42 0.22
C SER A 529 -16.70 -24.67 -1.11
N LEU A 530 -17.01 -25.34 -2.22
CA LEU A 530 -17.20 -24.67 -3.53
C LEU A 530 -18.35 -23.65 -3.51
N ARG A 531 -19.28 -23.74 -2.55
CA ARG A 531 -20.34 -22.75 -2.35
C ARG A 531 -19.81 -21.41 -1.85
N THR A 532 -18.80 -21.37 -0.97
CA THR A 532 -18.25 -20.10 -0.47
C THR A 532 -17.44 -19.37 -1.54
N LEU A 533 -16.87 -20.08 -2.52
CA LEU A 533 -16.20 -19.47 -3.69
C LEU A 533 -17.15 -18.64 -4.58
N ARG A 534 -18.47 -18.71 -4.39
CA ARG A 534 -19.43 -17.78 -5.01
C ARG A 534 -19.14 -16.32 -4.65
N ALA A 535 -18.53 -16.07 -3.49
CA ALA A 535 -18.04 -14.75 -3.07
C ALA A 535 -17.03 -14.12 -4.05
N LEU A 536 -16.42 -14.91 -4.95
CA LEU A 536 -15.49 -14.43 -5.99
C LEU A 536 -16.19 -13.84 -7.23
N ARG A 537 -17.50 -14.04 -7.41
CA ARG A 537 -18.27 -13.51 -8.55
C ARG A 537 -18.10 -11.99 -8.81
N PRO A 538 -17.99 -11.11 -7.79
CA PRO A 538 -17.74 -9.69 -8.01
C PRO A 538 -16.41 -9.37 -8.71
N LEU A 539 -15.42 -10.27 -8.68
CA LEU A 539 -14.14 -10.07 -9.41
C LEU A 539 -14.35 -9.90 -10.92
N ARG A 540 -15.46 -10.38 -11.48
CA ARG A 540 -15.83 -10.14 -12.89
C ARG A 540 -16.07 -8.66 -13.21
N ALA A 541 -16.25 -7.80 -12.22
CA ALA A 541 -16.30 -6.35 -12.38
C ALA A 541 -14.93 -5.76 -12.80
N LEU A 542 -13.81 -6.39 -12.40
CA LEU A 542 -12.44 -5.91 -12.67
C LEU A 542 -12.11 -5.86 -14.17
N SER A 543 -12.59 -6.83 -14.95
CA SER A 543 -12.37 -6.87 -16.40
C SER A 543 -13.18 -5.80 -17.13
N ARG A 544 -14.38 -5.49 -16.62
CA ARG A 544 -15.36 -4.58 -17.23
C ARG A 544 -15.09 -3.11 -16.90
N PHE A 545 -14.86 -2.75 -15.63
CA PHE A 545 -14.61 -1.35 -15.26
C PHE A 545 -13.17 -0.94 -15.54
N GLU A 546 -12.97 -0.05 -16.52
CA GLU A 546 -11.65 0.44 -16.91
C GLU A 546 -10.86 1.06 -15.75
N GLY A 547 -11.51 1.81 -14.86
CA GLY A 547 -10.89 2.37 -13.66
C GLY A 547 -10.31 1.30 -12.73
N MET A 548 -10.98 0.15 -12.58
CA MET A 548 -10.40 -1.01 -11.88
C MET A 548 -9.22 -1.60 -12.66
N ARG A 549 -9.41 -1.82 -13.97
CA ARG A 549 -8.44 -2.44 -14.88
C ARG A 549 -7.10 -1.69 -14.88
N VAL A 550 -7.13 -0.36 -14.94
CA VAL A 550 -5.96 0.53 -14.88
C VAL A 550 -5.19 0.38 -13.57
N VAL A 551 -5.89 0.40 -12.42
CA VAL A 551 -5.25 0.24 -11.10
C VAL A 551 -4.69 -1.18 -10.91
N VAL A 552 -5.39 -2.23 -11.35
CA VAL A 552 -4.89 -3.61 -11.28
C VAL A 552 -3.65 -3.79 -12.15
N ASN A 553 -3.62 -3.26 -13.38
CA ASN A 553 -2.45 -3.33 -14.25
C ASN A 553 -1.21 -2.67 -13.60
N ALA A 554 -1.39 -1.49 -12.99
CA ALA A 554 -0.34 -0.76 -12.28
C ALA A 554 0.20 -1.54 -11.05
N LEU A 555 -0.70 -2.17 -10.29
CA LEU A 555 -0.34 -3.00 -9.14
C LEU A 555 0.40 -4.27 -9.58
N VAL A 556 -0.06 -4.96 -10.63
CA VAL A 556 0.60 -6.16 -11.18
C VAL A 556 2.01 -5.82 -11.69
N GLY A 557 2.22 -4.64 -12.30
CA GLY A 557 3.55 -4.15 -12.66
C GLY A 557 4.49 -3.90 -11.46
N ALA A 558 3.95 -3.71 -10.25
CA ALA A 558 4.72 -3.52 -9.03
C ALA A 558 5.01 -4.83 -8.26
N ILE A 559 4.20 -5.89 -8.45
CA ILE A 559 4.33 -7.18 -7.74
C ILE A 559 5.77 -7.75 -7.75
N PRO A 560 6.53 -7.76 -8.87
CA PRO A 560 7.89 -8.30 -8.86
C PRO A 560 8.85 -7.56 -7.92
N SER A 561 8.77 -6.22 -7.87
CA SER A 561 9.56 -5.41 -6.94
C SER A 561 9.10 -5.61 -5.49
N ILE A 562 7.78 -5.65 -5.26
CA ILE A 562 7.18 -5.88 -3.94
C ILE A 562 7.57 -7.25 -3.39
N PHE A 563 7.56 -8.31 -4.20
CA PHE A 563 7.95 -9.67 -3.80
C PHE A 563 9.42 -9.73 -3.34
N ASN A 564 10.33 -9.06 -4.04
CA ASN A 564 11.74 -9.00 -3.66
C ASN A 564 11.97 -8.32 -2.31
N VAL A 565 11.17 -7.30 -1.95
CA VAL A 565 11.22 -6.66 -0.62
C VAL A 565 10.55 -7.53 0.43
N LEU A 566 9.38 -8.11 0.12
CA LEU A 566 8.67 -9.02 1.02
C LEU A 566 9.58 -10.19 1.46
N LEU A 567 10.37 -10.75 0.55
CA LEU A 567 11.30 -11.83 0.88
C LEU A 567 12.41 -11.37 1.84
N VAL A 568 12.95 -10.15 1.65
CA VAL A 568 13.91 -9.55 2.59
C VAL A 568 13.27 -9.31 3.96
N CYS A 569 12.06 -8.76 4.01
CA CYS A 569 11.32 -8.54 5.25
C CYS A 569 11.04 -9.86 5.98
N LEU A 570 10.63 -10.92 5.27
CA LEU A 570 10.44 -12.25 5.84
C LEU A 570 11.74 -12.81 6.41
N ILE A 571 12.86 -12.80 5.68
CA ILE A 571 14.15 -13.28 6.18
C ILE A 571 14.65 -12.45 7.38
N PHE A 572 14.38 -11.14 7.40
CA PHE A 572 14.71 -10.29 8.53
C PHE A 572 13.84 -10.61 9.77
N TRP A 573 12.53 -10.76 9.59
CA TRP A 573 11.60 -11.16 10.64
C TRP A 573 11.84 -12.59 11.14
N LEU A 574 12.38 -13.48 10.30
CA LEU A 574 12.78 -14.84 10.70
C LEU A 574 13.84 -14.83 11.82
N ILE A 575 14.80 -13.89 11.77
CA ILE A 575 15.82 -13.72 12.81
C ILE A 575 15.14 -13.37 14.15
N PHE A 576 14.20 -12.41 14.14
CA PHE A 576 13.45 -12.01 15.32
C PHE A 576 12.49 -13.11 15.81
N SER A 577 11.85 -13.86 14.90
CA SER A 577 10.92 -14.93 15.26
C SER A 577 11.64 -16.09 15.94
N ILE A 578 12.76 -16.57 15.37
CA ILE A 578 13.57 -17.63 16.03
C ILE A 578 14.18 -17.10 17.34
N MET A 579 14.58 -15.83 17.42
CA MET A 579 15.00 -15.22 18.68
C MET A 579 13.88 -15.19 19.73
N GLY A 580 12.65 -14.86 19.35
CA GLY A 580 11.48 -14.88 20.23
C GLY A 580 11.13 -16.30 20.71
N VAL A 581 11.17 -17.29 19.82
CA VAL A 581 11.02 -18.72 20.16
C VAL A 581 12.07 -19.14 21.22
N ASN A 582 13.34 -18.76 21.03
CA ASN A 582 14.43 -19.06 21.99
C ASN A 582 14.25 -18.39 23.37
N LEU A 583 13.48 -17.30 23.46
CA LEU A 583 13.26 -16.54 24.69
C LEU A 583 11.97 -16.92 25.42
N PHE A 584 10.91 -17.23 24.67
CA PHE A 584 9.53 -17.22 25.18
C PHE A 584 8.72 -18.52 24.93
N ALA A 585 9.19 -19.45 24.09
CA ALA A 585 8.45 -20.68 23.79
C ALA A 585 8.16 -21.50 25.06
N GLY A 586 6.90 -21.92 25.24
CA GLY A 586 6.44 -22.66 26.41
C GLY A 586 6.33 -21.86 27.72
N LYS A 587 6.62 -20.55 27.71
CA LYS A 587 6.60 -19.67 28.90
C LYS A 587 5.35 -18.78 29.01
N PHE A 588 4.50 -18.73 27.96
CA PHE A 588 3.25 -17.94 27.94
C PHE A 588 2.04 -18.70 28.53
N TYR A 589 2.27 -19.86 29.14
CA TYR A 589 1.22 -20.59 29.84
C TYR A 589 0.93 -19.98 31.22
N ARG A 590 -0.35 -19.99 31.63
CA ARG A 590 -0.81 -19.45 32.91
C ARG A 590 -1.97 -20.26 33.49
N CYS A 591 -1.98 -20.44 34.80
CA CYS A 591 -3.09 -20.99 35.55
C CYS A 591 -4.11 -19.87 35.83
N ILE A 592 -5.35 -20.03 35.34
CA ILE A 592 -6.46 -19.09 35.57
C ILE A 592 -7.59 -19.73 36.37
N ASN A 593 -8.38 -18.91 37.06
CA ASN A 593 -9.69 -19.27 37.58
C ASN A 593 -10.69 -19.32 36.41
N THR A 594 -11.51 -20.36 36.31
CA THR A 594 -12.51 -20.51 35.22
C THR A 594 -13.77 -19.67 35.41
N THR A 595 -13.96 -19.08 36.60
CA THR A 595 -15.13 -18.25 36.95
C THR A 595 -14.86 -16.75 36.79
N THR A 596 -13.63 -16.29 37.05
CA THR A 596 -13.25 -14.86 36.90
C THR A 596 -12.32 -14.59 35.71
N GLU A 597 -11.82 -15.64 35.05
CA GLU A 597 -10.77 -15.60 34.00
C GLU A 597 -9.40 -14.99 34.43
N GLU A 598 -9.27 -14.60 35.71
CA GLU A 598 -8.06 -14.03 36.30
C GLU A 598 -6.94 -15.06 36.53
N ILE A 599 -5.70 -14.57 36.56
CA ILE A 599 -4.50 -15.36 36.83
C ILE A 599 -4.41 -15.65 38.34
N LEU A 600 -4.22 -16.92 38.72
CA LEU A 600 -4.03 -17.28 40.13
C LEU A 600 -2.68 -16.79 40.67
N PRO A 601 -2.62 -16.26 41.92
CA PRO A 601 -1.39 -15.76 42.51
C PRO A 601 -0.39 -16.88 42.84
N LEU A 602 0.89 -16.52 42.84
CA LEU A 602 2.03 -17.44 43.03
C LEU A 602 2.01 -18.18 44.38
N ASP A 603 1.42 -17.57 45.41
CA ASP A 603 1.27 -18.15 46.74
C ASP A 603 0.35 -19.39 46.75
N ILE A 604 -0.50 -19.55 45.72
CA ILE A 604 -1.41 -20.69 45.55
C ILE A 604 -0.87 -21.64 44.47
N VAL A 605 -0.34 -21.10 43.36
CA VAL A 605 0.15 -21.88 42.21
C VAL A 605 1.48 -21.30 41.73
N ASN A 606 2.58 -22.01 42.00
CA ASN A 606 3.92 -21.62 41.54
C ASN A 606 4.33 -22.37 40.25
N ASN A 607 3.84 -23.60 40.05
CA ASN A 607 4.14 -24.39 38.87
C ASN A 607 2.91 -25.13 38.28
N LYS A 608 3.07 -25.62 37.05
CA LYS A 608 2.04 -26.34 36.28
C LYS A 608 1.48 -27.58 36.99
N SER A 609 2.28 -28.29 37.78
CA SER A 609 1.82 -29.46 38.55
C SER A 609 0.92 -29.04 39.71
N ASP A 610 1.20 -27.91 40.36
CA ASP A 610 0.32 -27.33 41.39
C ASP A 610 -1.05 -27.00 40.77
N CYS A 611 -1.05 -26.35 39.59
CA CYS A 611 -2.27 -26.05 38.84
C CYS A 611 -3.08 -27.31 38.52
N PHE A 612 -2.42 -28.40 38.09
CA PHE A 612 -3.09 -29.69 37.85
C PHE A 612 -3.61 -30.36 39.13
N ASN A 613 -2.94 -30.18 40.29
CA ASN A 613 -3.44 -30.68 41.57
C ASN A 613 -4.75 -29.98 41.98
N LEU A 614 -4.90 -28.68 41.68
CA LEU A 614 -6.15 -27.94 41.90
C LEU A 614 -7.24 -28.26 40.87
N MET A 615 -6.90 -28.80 39.69
CA MET A 615 -7.84 -28.99 38.57
C MET A 615 -9.04 -29.91 38.90
N HIS A 616 -8.95 -30.77 39.92
CA HIS A 616 -10.09 -31.58 40.40
C HIS A 616 -11.27 -30.72 40.91
N THR A 617 -11.07 -29.44 41.21
CA THR A 617 -12.16 -28.50 41.54
C THR A 617 -13.04 -28.14 40.33
N ASN A 618 -12.52 -28.27 39.09
CA ASN A 618 -13.04 -27.66 37.86
C ASN A 618 -13.09 -26.11 37.83
N GLU A 619 -12.68 -25.45 38.92
CA GLU A 619 -12.63 -23.98 39.05
C GLU A 619 -11.31 -23.39 38.48
N VAL A 620 -10.39 -24.23 38.01
CA VAL A 620 -9.02 -23.87 37.66
C VAL A 620 -8.57 -24.53 36.35
N ARG A 621 -7.90 -23.77 35.47
CA ARG A 621 -7.41 -24.26 34.16
C ARG A 621 -6.02 -23.70 33.81
N TRP A 622 -5.13 -24.58 33.36
CA TRP A 622 -3.85 -24.21 32.75
C TRP A 622 -4.06 -23.86 31.26
N VAL A 623 -4.04 -22.57 30.93
CA VAL A 623 -4.23 -22.04 29.56
C VAL A 623 -2.92 -21.54 28.96
N ASN A 624 -2.93 -21.25 27.66
CA ASN A 624 -1.84 -20.58 26.95
C ASN A 624 -2.37 -19.30 26.30
N VAL A 625 -1.53 -18.29 26.14
CA VAL A 625 -1.86 -17.13 25.28
C VAL A 625 -2.01 -17.62 23.84
N LYS A 626 -3.07 -17.18 23.15
CA LYS A 626 -3.50 -17.69 21.83
C LYS A 626 -2.51 -17.37 20.71
N ILE A 627 -1.89 -16.19 20.76
CA ILE A 627 -0.85 -15.74 19.83
C ILE A 627 0.46 -15.66 20.62
N ASN A 628 1.44 -16.48 20.24
CA ASN A 628 2.62 -16.74 21.06
C ASN A 628 3.85 -17.19 20.24
N TYR A 629 4.99 -17.35 20.90
CA TYR A 629 6.25 -17.79 20.31
C TYR A 629 6.52 -19.31 20.46
N ASP A 630 5.50 -20.17 20.61
CA ASP A 630 5.72 -21.64 20.71
C ASP A 630 6.28 -22.25 19.41
N ASN A 631 6.04 -21.61 18.27
CA ASN A 631 6.55 -22.01 16.96
C ASN A 631 7.00 -20.77 16.17
N VAL A 632 7.92 -20.93 15.22
CA VAL A 632 8.35 -19.82 14.33
C VAL A 632 7.17 -19.20 13.56
N GLY A 633 6.19 -20.01 13.16
CA GLY A 633 4.98 -19.55 12.47
C GLY A 633 4.03 -18.70 13.34
N THR A 634 3.84 -19.08 14.61
CA THR A 634 3.03 -18.27 15.56
C THR A 634 3.84 -17.04 16.03
N GLY A 635 5.17 -17.15 16.09
CA GLY A 635 6.08 -16.02 16.27
C GLY A 635 5.99 -14.98 15.15
N TYR A 636 5.80 -15.38 13.89
CA TYR A 636 5.52 -14.43 12.79
C TYR A 636 4.21 -13.66 13.00
N LEU A 637 3.14 -14.34 13.43
CA LEU A 637 1.86 -13.67 13.75
C LEU A 637 1.99 -12.72 14.95
N SER A 638 2.76 -13.13 15.96
CA SER A 638 3.10 -12.29 17.13
C SER A 638 3.87 -11.04 16.72
N LEU A 639 4.85 -11.17 15.84
CA LEU A 639 5.62 -10.04 15.30
C LEU A 639 4.79 -9.15 14.37
N LEU A 640 3.81 -9.70 13.64
CA LEU A 640 2.88 -8.89 12.82
C LEU A 640 1.99 -7.99 13.71
N GLN A 641 1.51 -8.51 14.83
CA GLN A 641 0.79 -7.73 15.85
C GLN A 641 1.66 -6.61 16.44
N VAL A 642 2.92 -6.92 16.81
CA VAL A 642 3.86 -5.89 17.30
C VAL A 642 4.23 -4.87 16.21
N ALA A 643 4.39 -5.27 14.95
CA ALA A 643 4.75 -4.38 13.84
C ALA A 643 3.61 -3.44 13.42
N THR A 644 2.35 -3.82 13.66
CA THR A 644 1.13 -3.04 13.38
C THR A 644 0.59 -2.28 14.59
N PHE A 645 1.22 -2.43 15.76
CA PHE A 645 0.79 -1.87 17.05
C PHE A 645 -0.65 -2.28 17.43
N LYS A 646 -1.04 -3.54 17.23
CA LYS A 646 -2.37 -4.08 17.60
C LYS A 646 -2.21 -5.50 18.15
N GLY A 647 -2.88 -5.83 19.25
CA GLY A 647 -2.63 -7.05 20.04
C GLY A 647 -1.25 -7.10 20.73
N TRP A 648 -0.39 -6.13 20.46
CA TRP A 648 1.01 -6.11 20.90
C TRP A 648 1.18 -6.08 22.43
N MET A 649 0.21 -5.51 23.15
CA MET A 649 0.21 -5.43 24.61
C MET A 649 0.15 -6.79 25.30
N ASP A 650 -0.78 -7.67 24.92
CA ASP A 650 -0.92 -8.98 25.55
C ASP A 650 0.34 -9.85 25.37
N ILE A 651 0.98 -9.74 24.19
CA ILE A 651 2.25 -10.39 23.88
C ILE A 651 3.38 -9.84 24.77
N MET A 652 3.44 -8.51 24.94
CA MET A 652 4.47 -7.85 25.75
C MET A 652 4.31 -8.13 27.24
N TYR A 653 3.08 -8.09 27.77
CA TYR A 653 2.80 -8.44 29.17
C TYR A 653 3.16 -9.91 29.45
N ALA A 654 2.74 -10.84 28.58
CA ALA A 654 3.09 -12.26 28.71
C ALA A 654 4.60 -12.53 28.61
N ALA A 655 5.34 -11.73 27.83
CA ALA A 655 6.79 -11.82 27.73
C ALA A 655 7.52 -11.24 28.95
N VAL A 656 7.04 -10.14 29.50
CA VAL A 656 7.65 -9.46 30.67
C VAL A 656 7.35 -10.18 31.98
N ASP A 657 6.18 -10.81 32.10
CA ASP A 657 5.83 -11.65 33.27
C ASP A 657 6.46 -13.06 33.20
N SER A 658 7.15 -13.40 32.09
CA SER A 658 7.63 -14.75 31.86
C SER A 658 8.73 -15.19 32.84
N ARG A 659 8.65 -16.44 33.28
CA ARG A 659 9.64 -17.15 34.11
C ARG A 659 10.25 -18.32 33.32
N GLU A 660 10.32 -19.54 33.87
CA GLU A 660 10.77 -20.72 33.13
C GLU A 660 9.63 -21.65 32.67
N VAL A 661 9.95 -22.57 31.76
CA VAL A 661 8.96 -23.42 31.08
C VAL A 661 8.24 -24.34 32.08
N GLY A 662 6.95 -24.08 32.30
CA GLY A 662 6.11 -24.82 33.27
C GLY A 662 6.01 -24.18 34.65
N GLU A 663 6.60 -23.01 34.87
CA GLU A 663 6.32 -22.16 36.03
C GLU A 663 5.12 -21.23 35.75
N GLN A 664 4.44 -20.78 36.81
CA GLN A 664 3.42 -19.73 36.71
C GLN A 664 4.13 -18.37 36.48
N PRO A 665 3.65 -17.51 35.55
CA PRO A 665 4.22 -16.19 35.31
C PRO A 665 4.07 -15.27 36.54
N SER A 666 4.94 -14.27 36.63
CA SER A 666 5.06 -13.35 37.77
C SER A 666 5.13 -11.92 37.27
N TYR A 667 4.28 -11.03 37.79
CA TYR A 667 4.21 -9.63 37.40
C TYR A 667 5.61 -8.98 37.31
N GLU A 668 5.96 -8.47 36.13
CA GLU A 668 7.20 -7.74 35.81
C GLU A 668 8.54 -8.44 36.15
N ASN A 669 8.53 -9.76 36.39
CA ASN A 669 9.73 -10.53 36.75
C ASN A 669 10.90 -10.38 35.75
N ASN A 670 10.60 -10.16 34.46
CA ASN A 670 11.59 -10.04 33.40
C ASN A 670 11.46 -8.71 32.63
N LEU A 671 11.33 -7.60 33.38
CA LEU A 671 11.12 -6.22 32.91
C LEU A 671 11.90 -5.82 31.64
N TYR A 672 13.18 -6.21 31.54
CA TYR A 672 14.03 -5.82 30.39
C TYR A 672 13.62 -6.48 29.06
N MET A 673 12.71 -7.46 29.05
CA MET A 673 12.17 -8.03 27.81
C MET A 673 11.39 -7.02 26.95
N TYR A 674 10.91 -5.90 27.52
CA TYR A 674 10.42 -4.77 26.73
C TYR A 674 11.42 -4.30 25.65
N LEU A 675 12.73 -4.42 25.89
CA LEU A 675 13.77 -4.04 24.92
C LEU A 675 13.76 -4.92 23.66
N TYR A 676 13.36 -6.20 23.73
CA TYR A 676 13.22 -7.06 22.55
C TYR A 676 12.21 -6.45 21.56
N PHE A 677 11.07 -5.97 22.08
CA PHE A 677 10.01 -5.35 21.29
C PHE A 677 10.41 -3.96 20.78
N VAL A 678 11.04 -3.13 21.61
CA VAL A 678 11.57 -1.81 21.18
C VAL A 678 12.58 -1.97 20.02
N ILE A 679 13.51 -2.92 20.14
CA ILE A 679 14.49 -3.23 19.09
C ILE A 679 13.78 -3.76 17.82
N PHE A 680 12.81 -4.66 17.96
CA PHE A 680 12.03 -5.15 16.82
C PHE A 680 11.20 -4.04 16.15
N ILE A 681 10.62 -3.10 16.88
CA ILE A 681 9.85 -2.00 16.29
C ILE A 681 10.77 -1.07 15.47
N ILE A 682 11.95 -0.73 16.00
CA ILE A 682 12.94 0.09 15.29
C ILE A 682 13.46 -0.62 14.03
N PHE A 683 13.90 -1.89 14.15
CA PHE A 683 14.54 -2.60 13.05
C PHE A 683 13.56 -3.32 12.12
N GLY A 684 12.58 -4.01 12.68
CA GLY A 684 11.61 -4.85 11.99
C GLY A 684 10.36 -4.13 11.47
N SER A 685 10.01 -2.94 11.99
CA SER A 685 8.93 -2.10 11.46
C SER A 685 9.45 -0.80 10.81
N PHE A 686 10.15 0.08 11.55
CA PHE A 686 10.55 1.39 10.99
C PHE A 686 11.52 1.26 9.79
N PHE A 687 12.59 0.46 9.89
CA PHE A 687 13.53 0.30 8.75
C PHE A 687 12.98 -0.56 7.59
N THR A 688 12.10 -1.54 7.85
CA THR A 688 11.47 -2.34 6.79
C THR A 688 10.43 -1.52 6.01
N LEU A 689 9.65 -0.68 6.71
CA LEU A 689 8.67 0.22 6.11
C LEU A 689 9.36 1.31 5.26
N ASN A 690 10.51 1.85 5.71
CA ASN A 690 11.38 2.70 4.88
C ASN A 690 11.78 2.01 3.56
N LEU A 691 12.30 0.79 3.62
CA LEU A 691 12.70 0.01 2.43
C LEU A 691 11.50 -0.26 1.49
N PHE A 692 10.36 -0.62 2.07
CA PHE A 692 9.14 -0.96 1.34
C PHE A 692 8.56 0.25 0.58
N ILE A 693 8.41 1.40 1.26
CA ILE A 693 7.96 2.64 0.61
C ILE A 693 8.99 3.13 -0.41
N GLY A 694 10.29 3.01 -0.11
CA GLY A 694 11.37 3.33 -1.04
C GLY A 694 11.22 2.61 -2.39
N VAL A 695 11.23 1.27 -2.37
CA VAL A 695 11.14 0.46 -3.59
C VAL A 695 9.81 0.63 -4.32
N ILE A 696 8.70 0.90 -3.62
CA ILE A 696 7.39 1.16 -4.25
C ILE A 696 7.38 2.51 -4.99
N ILE A 697 7.92 3.57 -4.37
CA ILE A 697 8.01 4.89 -5.02
C ILE A 697 8.93 4.83 -6.25
N ASP A 698 10.07 4.14 -6.16
CA ASP A 698 10.94 3.96 -7.32
C ASP A 698 10.26 3.13 -8.43
N ASN A 699 9.62 2.01 -8.11
CA ASN A 699 8.88 1.21 -9.09
C ASN A 699 7.79 2.06 -9.80
N PHE A 700 6.99 2.84 -9.06
CA PHE A 700 5.99 3.70 -9.68
C PHE A 700 6.61 4.84 -10.51
N ASN A 701 7.76 5.39 -10.12
CA ASN A 701 8.51 6.35 -10.95
C ASN A 701 9.03 5.69 -12.25
N GLN A 702 9.53 4.46 -12.18
CA GLN A 702 9.94 3.69 -13.36
C GLN A 702 8.75 3.38 -14.27
N GLN A 703 7.60 2.95 -13.73
CA GLN A 703 6.36 2.72 -14.49
C GLN A 703 5.90 4.02 -15.17
N LYS A 704 5.84 5.13 -14.44
CA LYS A 704 5.44 6.45 -14.98
C LYS A 704 6.36 6.91 -16.11
N ARG A 705 7.68 6.68 -16.01
CA ARG A 705 8.62 6.96 -17.11
C ARG A 705 8.36 6.07 -18.34
N LYS A 706 8.09 4.78 -18.15
CA LYS A 706 7.80 3.83 -19.25
C LYS A 706 6.51 4.19 -20.01
N PHE A 707 5.46 4.65 -19.32
CA PHE A 707 4.21 5.10 -19.94
C PHE A 707 4.22 6.60 -20.33
N GLY A 708 5.33 7.08 -20.88
CA GLY A 708 5.44 8.42 -21.47
C GLY A 708 5.29 9.59 -20.48
N GLY A 709 5.53 9.37 -19.19
CA GLY A 709 5.42 10.39 -18.15
C GLY A 709 3.99 10.71 -17.69
N GLN A 710 2.96 10.07 -18.26
CA GLN A 710 1.56 10.30 -17.89
C GLN A 710 1.19 9.68 -16.54
N ASP A 711 0.09 10.14 -15.95
CA ASP A 711 -0.42 9.57 -14.69
C ASP A 711 -1.01 8.17 -14.87
N LEU A 712 -0.58 7.26 -14.00
CA LEU A 712 -0.76 5.81 -14.10
C LEU A 712 -2.15 5.31 -13.67
N PHE A 713 -2.86 6.06 -12.81
CA PHE A 713 -4.10 5.62 -12.16
C PHE A 713 -5.37 6.24 -12.75
N MET A 714 -5.32 6.84 -13.94
CA MET A 714 -6.46 7.50 -14.59
C MET A 714 -6.75 6.92 -15.98
N THR A 715 -8.03 6.74 -16.31
CA THR A 715 -8.48 6.40 -17.67
C THR A 715 -8.30 7.59 -18.62
N GLU A 716 -8.40 7.36 -19.93
CA GLU A 716 -8.18 8.42 -20.92
C GLU A 716 -9.24 9.53 -20.86
N GLU A 717 -10.48 9.19 -20.54
CA GLU A 717 -11.54 10.18 -20.27
C GLU A 717 -11.24 11.01 -19.01
N GLN A 718 -10.76 10.36 -17.94
CA GLN A 718 -10.39 11.04 -16.71
C GLN A 718 -9.20 12.00 -16.93
N LYS A 719 -8.25 11.65 -17.80
CA LYS A 719 -7.17 12.56 -18.23
C LYS A 719 -7.72 13.79 -18.97
N LYS A 720 -8.67 13.60 -19.90
CA LYS A 720 -9.37 14.72 -20.61
C LYS A 720 -10.08 15.65 -19.62
N TYR A 721 -10.76 15.08 -18.61
CA TYR A 721 -11.40 15.85 -17.51
C TYR A 721 -10.37 16.60 -16.66
N TYR A 722 -9.30 15.94 -16.24
CA TYR A 722 -8.20 16.51 -15.45
C TYR A 722 -7.56 17.72 -16.17
N ASP A 723 -7.32 17.64 -17.48
CA ASP A 723 -6.77 18.77 -18.23
C ASP A 723 -7.76 19.94 -18.39
N ALA A 724 -9.05 19.68 -18.55
CA ALA A 724 -10.08 20.73 -18.52
C ALA A 724 -10.13 21.44 -17.16
N MET A 725 -9.99 20.68 -16.08
CA MET A 725 -9.95 21.15 -14.70
C MET A 725 -8.66 21.94 -14.37
N LYS A 726 -7.51 21.48 -14.88
CA LYS A 726 -6.22 22.19 -14.83
C LYS A 726 -6.30 23.56 -15.52
N LYS A 727 -6.96 23.62 -16.70
CA LYS A 727 -7.25 24.86 -17.45
C LYS A 727 -8.23 25.79 -16.73
N LEU A 728 -9.10 25.26 -15.86
CA LEU A 728 -9.97 26.08 -15.00
C LEU A 728 -9.18 26.75 -13.86
N GLY A 729 -8.24 26.02 -13.24
CA GLY A 729 -7.37 26.54 -12.19
C GLY A 729 -6.39 27.62 -12.65
N SER A 730 -5.86 27.51 -13.88
CA SER A 730 -4.91 28.47 -14.46
C SER A 730 -5.56 29.63 -15.24
N LYS A 731 -6.89 29.78 -15.16
CA LYS A 731 -7.64 30.76 -15.95
C LYS A 731 -7.33 32.20 -15.52
N LYS A 732 -6.90 33.03 -16.49
CA LYS A 732 -6.66 34.48 -16.29
C LYS A 732 -7.91 35.18 -15.70
N PRO A 733 -7.73 36.25 -14.90
CA PRO A 733 -8.85 36.95 -14.26
C PRO A 733 -9.89 37.44 -15.27
N VAL A 734 -11.15 37.37 -14.87
CA VAL A 734 -12.30 37.83 -15.67
C VAL A 734 -12.22 39.36 -15.83
N LYS A 735 -12.60 39.88 -17.02
CA LYS A 735 -12.70 41.32 -17.26
C LYS A 735 -13.55 41.99 -16.15
N PRO A 736 -13.17 43.18 -15.65
CA PRO A 736 -13.92 43.85 -14.59
C PRO A 736 -15.37 44.10 -15.02
N ILE A 737 -16.30 43.88 -14.10
CA ILE A 737 -17.74 44.00 -14.35
C ILE A 737 -18.10 45.47 -14.59
N PRO A 738 -18.84 45.81 -15.67
CA PRO A 738 -19.18 47.20 -15.96
C PRO A 738 -20.12 47.79 -14.88
N ARG A 739 -19.74 48.95 -14.35
CA ARG A 739 -20.50 49.68 -13.32
C ARG A 739 -21.90 50.06 -13.84
N PRO A 740 -22.98 49.78 -13.09
CA PRO A 740 -24.34 50.06 -13.54
C PRO A 740 -24.63 51.58 -13.60
N MET A 741 -25.30 52.04 -14.66
CA MET A 741 -25.54 53.47 -14.90
C MET A 741 -26.54 54.14 -13.93
N ASN A 742 -27.35 53.35 -13.22
CA ASN A 742 -28.31 53.86 -12.24
C ASN A 742 -27.59 54.35 -10.99
N LYS A 743 -27.59 55.66 -10.69
CA LYS A 743 -26.84 56.26 -9.56
C LYS A 743 -26.95 55.50 -8.23
N ILE A 744 -28.15 55.07 -7.84
CA ILE A 744 -28.39 54.30 -6.60
C ILE A 744 -27.70 52.93 -6.65
N GLN A 745 -27.82 52.20 -7.75
CA GLN A 745 -27.18 50.89 -7.92
C GLN A 745 -25.66 51.02 -8.09
N GLY A 746 -25.18 52.11 -8.70
CA GLY A 746 -23.75 52.46 -8.78
C GLY A 746 -23.15 52.62 -7.39
N LEU A 747 -23.79 53.39 -6.50
CA LEU A 747 -23.34 53.55 -5.11
C LEU A 747 -23.29 52.22 -4.33
N VAL A 748 -24.27 51.33 -4.53
CA VAL A 748 -24.25 49.98 -3.92
C VAL A 748 -23.16 49.10 -4.54
N PHE A 749 -22.91 49.21 -5.84
CA PHE A 749 -21.81 48.52 -6.52
C PHE A 749 -20.43 49.00 -6.02
N ASP A 750 -20.25 50.31 -5.82
CA ASP A 750 -19.02 50.88 -5.30
C ASP A 750 -18.76 50.41 -3.86
N LEU A 751 -19.79 50.40 -3.02
CA LEU A 751 -19.73 49.92 -1.63
C LEU A 751 -19.30 48.44 -1.54
N ILE A 752 -19.83 47.58 -2.41
CA ILE A 752 -19.59 46.13 -2.38
C ILE A 752 -18.22 45.74 -2.92
N ASN A 753 -17.71 46.47 -3.93
CA ASN A 753 -16.36 46.25 -4.46
C ASN A 753 -15.26 46.86 -3.56
N HIS A 754 -15.62 47.71 -2.60
CA HIS A 754 -14.66 48.29 -1.66
C HIS A 754 -14.16 47.22 -0.67
N GLN A 755 -12.84 47.04 -0.58
CA GLN A 755 -12.18 45.96 0.18
C GLN A 755 -12.64 45.84 1.64
N PHE A 756 -12.96 46.96 2.30
CA PHE A 756 -13.54 46.98 3.65
C PHE A 756 -14.80 46.13 3.78
N PHE A 757 -15.66 46.07 2.76
CA PHE A 757 -16.92 45.30 2.81
C PHE A 757 -16.66 43.80 2.90
N ASP A 758 -15.81 43.26 2.03
CA ASP A 758 -15.47 41.83 2.05
C ASP A 758 -14.64 41.46 3.31
N ILE A 759 -13.82 42.37 3.86
CA ILE A 759 -13.15 42.19 5.16
C ILE A 759 -14.16 42.16 6.32
N PHE A 760 -15.12 43.11 6.35
CA PHE A 760 -16.16 43.19 7.37
C PHE A 760 -17.03 41.94 7.41
N ILE A 761 -17.43 41.42 6.24
CA ILE A 761 -18.12 40.14 6.11
C ILE A 761 -17.24 38.98 6.62
N MET A 762 -15.94 38.96 6.31
CA MET A 762 -15.04 37.91 6.80
C MET A 762 -14.98 37.86 8.33
N VAL A 763 -14.90 39.04 8.99
CA VAL A 763 -14.95 39.15 10.46
C VAL A 763 -16.29 38.64 11.01
N LEU A 764 -17.41 38.97 10.37
CA LEU A 764 -18.73 38.47 10.77
C LEU A 764 -18.87 36.95 10.60
N ILE A 765 -18.27 36.36 9.57
CA ILE A 765 -18.21 34.89 9.42
C ILE A 765 -17.42 34.29 10.59
N CYS A 766 -16.22 34.81 10.89
CA CYS A 766 -15.42 34.36 12.04
C CYS A 766 -16.20 34.44 13.36
N LEU A 767 -16.93 35.53 13.60
CA LEU A 767 -17.78 35.68 14.78
C LEU A 767 -18.93 34.65 14.79
N ASN A 768 -19.54 34.32 13.64
CA ASN A 768 -20.56 33.26 13.59
C ASN A 768 -19.95 31.87 13.87
N VAL A 769 -18.72 31.58 13.42
CA VAL A 769 -18.02 30.34 13.79
C VAL A 769 -17.82 30.27 15.31
N VAL A 770 -17.31 31.34 15.93
CA VAL A 770 -17.14 31.42 17.40
C VAL A 770 -18.47 31.17 18.13
N THR A 771 -19.60 31.69 17.63
CA THR A 771 -20.90 31.41 18.27
C THR A 771 -21.37 29.97 18.15
N MET A 772 -20.94 29.22 17.12
CA MET A 772 -21.19 27.77 17.05
C MET A 772 -20.28 27.00 18.02
N MET A 773 -19.05 27.47 18.26
CA MET A 773 -18.12 26.88 19.24
C MET A 773 -18.54 27.10 20.71
N VAL A 774 -19.55 27.93 20.95
CA VAL A 774 -20.13 28.20 22.28
C VAL A 774 -21.36 27.32 22.57
N GLU A 775 -21.94 26.64 21.58
CA GLU A 775 -22.99 25.63 21.81
C GLU A 775 -22.41 24.48 22.65
N THR A 776 -23.08 24.11 23.75
CA THR A 776 -22.67 23.00 24.63
C THR A 776 -23.86 22.10 24.93
N ASP A 777 -23.58 20.84 25.30
CA ASP A 777 -24.59 19.95 25.87
C ASP A 777 -25.12 20.51 27.20
N ASP A 778 -26.35 20.12 27.57
CA ASP A 778 -27.09 20.57 28.77
C ASP A 778 -27.04 22.09 29.07
N GLN A 779 -27.00 22.92 28.03
CA GLN A 779 -27.00 24.37 28.17
C GLN A 779 -28.35 24.94 28.66
N SER A 780 -28.31 26.05 29.41
CA SER A 780 -29.51 26.70 29.93
C SER A 780 -30.44 27.20 28.80
N PRO A 781 -31.77 27.22 29.01
CA PRO A 781 -32.72 27.69 28.00
C PRO A 781 -32.53 29.19 27.66
N GLU A 782 -31.99 29.98 28.60
CA GLU A 782 -31.57 31.35 28.34
C GLU A 782 -30.41 31.41 27.36
N LYS A 783 -29.38 30.56 27.53
CA LYS A 783 -28.25 30.45 26.61
C LYS A 783 -28.69 29.95 25.22
N GLU A 784 -29.57 28.94 25.13
CA GLU A 784 -30.09 28.49 23.83
C GLU A 784 -30.91 29.60 23.15
N ASN A 785 -31.79 30.32 23.87
CA ASN A 785 -32.53 31.44 23.29
C ASN A 785 -31.58 32.54 22.79
N ILE A 786 -30.59 32.96 23.59
CA ILE A 786 -29.58 33.96 23.19
C ILE A 786 -28.82 33.52 21.94
N LEU A 787 -28.35 32.27 21.88
CA LEU A 787 -27.65 31.73 20.71
C LEU A 787 -28.55 31.61 19.47
N ASN A 788 -29.85 31.32 19.64
CA ASN A 788 -30.82 31.33 18.55
C ASN A 788 -31.10 32.75 18.03
N GLN A 789 -31.24 33.76 18.90
CA GLN A 789 -31.37 35.16 18.48
C GLN A 789 -30.12 35.65 17.73
N ILE A 790 -28.93 35.33 18.24
CA ILE A 790 -27.65 35.68 17.58
C ILE A 790 -27.54 34.99 16.20
N ASN A 791 -27.89 33.70 16.12
CA ASN A 791 -27.94 32.99 14.83
C ASN A 791 -28.93 33.61 13.85
N LEU A 792 -30.10 34.08 14.30
CA LEU A 792 -31.07 34.79 13.47
C LEU A 792 -30.48 36.11 12.93
N VAL A 793 -29.80 36.90 13.76
CA VAL A 793 -29.12 38.13 13.33
C VAL A 793 -28.08 37.85 12.25
N PHE A 794 -27.23 36.83 12.41
CA PHE A 794 -26.27 36.44 11.37
C PHE A 794 -26.96 36.04 10.05
N ILE A 795 -28.06 35.30 10.12
CA ILE A 795 -28.81 34.89 8.91
C ILE A 795 -29.41 36.12 8.20
N VAL A 796 -29.95 37.10 8.93
CA VAL A 796 -30.42 38.37 8.35
C VAL A 796 -29.28 39.14 7.70
N VAL A 797 -28.10 39.20 8.33
CA VAL A 797 -26.92 39.91 7.79
C VAL A 797 -26.38 39.23 6.52
N PHE A 798 -26.17 37.90 6.51
CA PHE A 798 -25.72 37.20 5.30
C PHE A 798 -26.78 37.20 4.18
N THR A 799 -28.07 37.23 4.53
CA THR A 799 -29.15 37.41 3.55
C THR A 799 -29.09 38.81 2.93
N SER A 800 -28.88 39.86 3.75
CA SER A 800 -28.77 41.23 3.23
C SER A 800 -27.51 41.43 2.37
N GLU A 801 -26.38 40.84 2.76
CA GLU A 801 -25.15 40.78 1.96
C GLU A 801 -25.43 40.17 0.57
N CYS A 802 -26.03 38.98 0.52
CA CYS A 802 -26.31 38.28 -0.72
C CYS A 802 -27.32 39.04 -1.60
N VAL A 803 -28.36 39.65 -1.01
CA VAL A 803 -29.33 40.49 -1.73
C VAL A 803 -28.69 41.76 -2.29
N LEU A 804 -27.80 42.41 -1.53
CA LEU A 804 -27.03 43.58 -1.98
C LEU A 804 -26.09 43.21 -3.13
N LYS A 805 -25.34 42.10 -3.02
CA LYS A 805 -24.47 41.56 -4.08
C LYS A 805 -25.26 41.21 -5.35
N MET A 806 -26.42 40.57 -5.22
CA MET A 806 -27.31 40.25 -6.34
C MET A 806 -27.90 41.51 -7.00
N PHE A 807 -28.29 42.53 -6.22
CA PHE A 807 -28.81 43.80 -6.74
C PHE A 807 -27.74 44.61 -7.49
N ALA A 808 -26.53 44.69 -6.96
CA ALA A 808 -25.42 45.39 -7.61
C ALA A 808 -24.97 44.69 -8.90
N LEU A 809 -24.67 43.38 -8.83
CA LEU A 809 -24.04 42.63 -9.92
C LEU A 809 -25.03 42.07 -10.95
N ARG A 810 -26.33 42.01 -10.63
CA ARG A 810 -27.39 41.45 -11.50
C ARG A 810 -27.00 40.05 -12.02
N GLN A 811 -27.00 39.86 -13.34
CA GLN A 811 -26.63 38.59 -13.99
C GLN A 811 -25.18 38.16 -13.72
N TYR A 812 -24.25 39.11 -13.53
CA TYR A 812 -22.85 38.81 -13.23
C TYR A 812 -22.65 38.20 -11.84
N PHE A 813 -23.65 38.28 -10.94
CA PHE A 813 -23.63 37.59 -9.65
C PHE A 813 -23.38 36.08 -9.84
N PHE A 814 -24.14 35.45 -10.73
CA PHE A 814 -24.09 34.00 -10.99
C PHE A 814 -22.88 33.56 -11.82
N THR A 815 -22.08 34.49 -12.36
CA THR A 815 -20.83 34.18 -13.08
C THR A 815 -19.71 33.76 -12.12
N SER A 816 -19.78 34.13 -10.84
CA SER A 816 -18.80 33.75 -9.81
C SER A 816 -19.27 32.54 -9.02
N GLY A 817 -18.54 31.42 -9.10
CA GLY A 817 -18.85 30.21 -8.32
C GLY A 817 -18.89 30.45 -6.81
N TRP A 818 -18.09 31.39 -6.28
CA TRP A 818 -18.13 31.77 -4.86
C TRP A 818 -19.43 32.49 -4.47
N ASN A 819 -20.00 33.30 -5.37
CA ASN A 819 -21.29 33.97 -5.14
C ASN A 819 -22.45 32.97 -5.24
N VAL A 820 -22.37 31.99 -6.15
CA VAL A 820 -23.34 30.88 -6.25
C VAL A 820 -23.30 30.02 -4.99
N PHE A 821 -22.10 29.72 -4.47
CA PHE A 821 -21.94 29.00 -3.20
C PHE A 821 -22.51 29.77 -2.00
N ASP A 822 -22.18 31.07 -1.89
CA ASP A 822 -22.75 31.98 -0.89
C ASP A 822 -24.30 31.94 -0.92
N PHE A 823 -24.90 32.16 -2.09
CA PHE A 823 -26.35 32.11 -2.31
C PHE A 823 -26.99 30.78 -1.88
N VAL A 824 -26.39 29.64 -2.22
CA VAL A 824 -26.86 28.31 -1.77
C VAL A 824 -26.81 28.19 -0.25
N VAL A 825 -25.74 28.65 0.40
CA VAL A 825 -25.61 28.63 1.87
C VAL A 825 -26.61 29.58 2.56
N VAL A 826 -26.97 30.71 1.93
CA VAL A 826 -28.07 31.57 2.41
C VAL A 826 -29.40 30.84 2.33
N ILE A 827 -29.73 30.25 1.17
CA ILE A 827 -31.00 29.50 0.98
C ILE A 827 -31.13 28.36 1.99
N LEU A 828 -30.08 27.55 2.15
CA LEU A 828 -30.06 26.46 3.14
C LEU A 828 -30.17 26.99 4.58
N SER A 829 -29.60 28.16 4.89
CA SER A 829 -29.74 28.80 6.21
C SER A 829 -31.16 29.28 6.50
N ILE A 830 -31.86 29.85 5.52
CA ILE A 830 -33.26 30.28 5.66
C ILE A 830 -34.17 29.06 5.75
N ALA A 831 -33.99 28.08 4.87
CA ALA A 831 -34.72 26.81 4.89
C ALA A 831 -34.56 26.09 6.24
N GLY A 832 -33.36 26.11 6.82
CA GLY A 832 -33.08 25.53 8.14
C GLY A 832 -33.81 26.18 9.33
N ILE A 833 -34.24 27.45 9.21
CA ILE A 833 -35.18 28.05 10.19
C ILE A 833 -36.59 27.52 9.91
N MET A 834 -37.08 27.69 8.68
CA MET A 834 -38.47 27.35 8.33
C MET A 834 -38.79 25.85 8.55
N LEU A 835 -37.81 24.96 8.34
CA LEU A 835 -37.91 23.54 8.66
C LEU A 835 -37.91 23.25 10.16
N SER A 836 -37.32 24.10 11.02
CA SER A 836 -37.39 23.97 12.47
C SER A 836 -38.85 24.08 12.93
N ASP A 837 -39.52 25.18 12.57
CA ASP A 837 -40.90 25.49 12.94
C ASP A 837 -41.90 24.46 12.39
N ILE A 838 -41.59 23.88 11.22
CA ILE A 838 -42.40 22.81 10.59
C ILE A 838 -42.17 21.46 11.29
N ILE A 839 -40.92 21.12 11.63
CA ILE A 839 -40.60 19.82 12.27
C ILE A 839 -41.14 19.78 13.70
N GLU A 840 -40.95 20.82 14.49
CA GLU A 840 -41.52 20.93 15.85
C GLU A 840 -43.05 20.73 15.86
N LYS A 841 -43.72 21.14 14.78
CA LYS A 841 -45.17 21.05 14.61
C LYS A 841 -45.68 19.74 13.99
N TYR A 842 -44.85 18.99 13.25
CA TYR A 842 -45.32 17.86 12.42
C TYR A 842 -44.47 16.58 12.45
N PHE A 843 -43.21 16.59 12.92
CA PHE A 843 -42.30 15.44 12.79
C PHE A 843 -41.53 15.09 14.07
N VAL A 844 -41.71 13.87 14.56
CA VAL A 844 -41.20 13.37 15.86
C VAL A 844 -39.81 12.69 15.71
N SER A 845 -38.95 13.17 14.82
CA SER A 845 -37.62 12.57 14.54
C SER A 845 -36.45 13.51 14.83
N PRO A 846 -35.87 13.48 16.05
CA PRO A 846 -34.70 14.29 16.42
C PRO A 846 -33.48 14.11 15.51
N THR A 847 -33.37 12.95 14.84
CA THR A 847 -32.31 12.66 13.87
C THR A 847 -32.37 13.57 12.64
N LEU A 848 -33.54 13.76 12.04
CA LEU A 848 -33.72 14.66 10.89
C LEU A 848 -33.43 16.12 11.28
N PHE A 849 -33.86 16.52 12.48
CA PHE A 849 -33.60 17.85 13.03
C PHE A 849 -32.10 18.13 13.21
N ARG A 850 -31.32 17.16 13.73
CA ARG A 850 -29.85 17.24 13.80
C ARG A 850 -29.22 17.42 12.41
N VAL A 851 -29.63 16.61 11.42
CA VAL A 851 -29.11 16.70 10.04
C VAL A 851 -29.41 18.06 9.39
N ILE A 852 -30.58 18.66 9.65
CA ILE A 852 -30.90 20.01 9.14
C ILE A 852 -30.08 21.09 9.86
N ARG A 853 -29.82 20.95 11.17
CA ARG A 853 -28.89 21.85 11.89
C ARG A 853 -27.46 21.81 11.31
N LEU A 854 -26.99 20.68 10.77
CA LEU A 854 -25.66 20.59 10.11
C LEU A 854 -25.51 21.52 8.90
N ALA A 855 -26.59 21.93 8.22
CA ALA A 855 -26.51 22.87 7.08
C ALA A 855 -25.89 24.24 7.47
N ARG A 856 -25.91 24.59 8.77
CA ARG A 856 -25.25 25.79 9.32
C ARG A 856 -23.73 25.77 9.11
N ILE A 857 -23.10 24.59 9.06
CA ILE A 857 -21.64 24.41 8.86
C ILE A 857 -21.19 24.95 7.50
N GLY A 858 -22.08 24.99 6.49
CA GLY A 858 -21.80 25.61 5.19
C GLY A 858 -21.36 27.08 5.26
N ARG A 859 -21.64 27.78 6.37
CA ARG A 859 -21.13 29.14 6.62
C ARG A 859 -19.65 29.17 6.95
N VAL A 860 -19.13 28.18 7.68
CA VAL A 860 -17.70 28.06 8.03
C VAL A 860 -16.86 27.93 6.76
N LEU A 861 -17.35 27.17 5.78
CA LEU A 861 -16.70 26.98 4.47
C LEU A 861 -16.53 28.29 3.67
N ARG A 862 -17.26 29.37 3.99
CA ARG A 862 -17.09 30.68 3.34
C ARG A 862 -15.70 31.28 3.59
N LEU A 863 -15.05 30.95 4.72
CA LEU A 863 -13.69 31.39 5.05
C LEU A 863 -12.65 30.97 3.99
N ILE A 864 -12.91 29.85 3.28
CA ILE A 864 -12.04 29.32 2.22
C ILE A 864 -11.90 30.33 1.06
N LYS A 865 -12.88 31.21 0.83
CA LYS A 865 -12.79 32.29 -0.18
C LYS A 865 -11.56 33.19 0.06
N GLY A 866 -11.28 33.53 1.31
CA GLY A 866 -10.19 34.44 1.69
C GLY A 866 -8.81 33.76 1.78
N ALA A 867 -8.76 32.48 2.15
CA ALA A 867 -7.51 31.78 2.42
C ALA A 867 -6.83 31.25 1.14
N LYS A 868 -6.00 32.08 0.47
CA LYS A 868 -5.21 31.72 -0.74
C LYS A 868 -4.55 30.34 -0.62
N GLY A 869 -3.84 30.07 0.48
CA GLY A 869 -3.13 28.80 0.71
C GLY A 869 -4.05 27.58 0.83
N ILE A 870 -5.11 27.67 1.66
CA ILE A 870 -6.09 26.59 1.83
C ILE A 870 -6.78 26.27 0.49
N ARG A 871 -7.11 27.30 -0.29
CA ARG A 871 -7.70 27.15 -1.63
C ARG A 871 -6.77 26.38 -2.59
N THR A 872 -5.46 26.62 -2.55
CA THR A 872 -4.49 25.86 -3.36
C THR A 872 -4.42 24.39 -2.94
N LEU A 873 -4.40 24.10 -1.63
CA LEU A 873 -4.40 22.73 -1.11
C LEU A 873 -5.69 21.97 -1.47
N LEU A 874 -6.85 22.61 -1.32
CA LEU A 874 -8.14 22.02 -1.71
C LEU A 874 -8.25 21.82 -3.22
N PHE A 875 -7.67 22.70 -4.04
CA PHE A 875 -7.60 22.50 -5.49
C PHE A 875 -6.73 21.28 -5.83
N ALA A 876 -5.57 21.11 -5.20
CA ALA A 876 -4.71 19.93 -5.39
C ALA A 876 -5.43 18.62 -4.97
N LEU A 877 -6.14 18.63 -3.84
CA LEU A 877 -6.98 17.51 -3.42
C LEU A 877 -8.05 17.17 -4.48
N MET A 878 -8.79 18.18 -4.95
CA MET A 878 -9.82 18.03 -5.97
C MET A 878 -9.23 17.44 -7.27
N MET A 879 -8.06 17.91 -7.71
CA MET A 879 -7.34 17.40 -8.89
C MET A 879 -6.91 15.93 -8.75
N SER A 880 -6.66 15.44 -7.53
CA SER A 880 -6.31 14.02 -7.29
C SER A 880 -7.52 13.07 -7.23
N LEU A 881 -8.74 13.61 -7.11
CA LEU A 881 -9.96 12.85 -6.86
C LEU A 881 -10.26 11.76 -7.92
N PRO A 882 -10.08 11.97 -9.24
CA PRO A 882 -10.35 10.92 -10.24
C PRO A 882 -9.48 9.66 -10.07
N ALA A 883 -8.19 9.82 -9.76
CA ALA A 883 -7.29 8.71 -9.48
C ALA A 883 -7.64 8.02 -8.15
N LEU A 884 -7.93 8.81 -7.10
CA LEU A 884 -8.33 8.28 -5.80
C LEU A 884 -9.66 7.50 -5.86
N PHE A 885 -10.60 7.93 -6.71
CA PHE A 885 -11.86 7.23 -6.94
C PHE A 885 -11.65 5.83 -7.51
N ASN A 886 -10.79 5.66 -8.52
CA ASN A 886 -10.48 4.34 -9.09
C ASN A 886 -9.88 3.39 -8.03
N ILE A 887 -8.97 3.89 -7.19
CA ILE A 887 -8.34 3.12 -6.10
C ILE A 887 -9.39 2.76 -5.03
N GLY A 888 -10.22 3.72 -4.61
CA GLY A 888 -11.29 3.50 -3.64
C GLY A 888 -12.38 2.54 -4.12
N LEU A 889 -12.66 2.53 -5.43
CA LEU A 889 -13.62 1.63 -6.07
C LEU A 889 -13.08 0.20 -6.21
N LEU A 890 -11.77 0.02 -6.41
CA LEU A 890 -11.10 -1.29 -6.27
C LEU A 890 -11.10 -1.77 -4.81
N LEU A 891 -10.77 -0.89 -3.85
CA LEU A 891 -10.77 -1.19 -2.41
C LEU A 891 -12.17 -1.58 -1.92
N PHE A 892 -13.22 -0.90 -2.37
CA PHE A 892 -14.61 -1.24 -2.09
C PHE A 892 -14.98 -2.65 -2.61
N LEU A 893 -14.53 -3.02 -3.81
CA LEU A 893 -14.75 -4.38 -4.34
C LEU A 893 -14.07 -5.45 -3.46
N ILE A 894 -12.86 -5.18 -2.99
CA ILE A 894 -12.12 -6.07 -2.08
C ILE A 894 -12.87 -6.22 -0.74
N MET A 895 -13.28 -5.11 -0.12
CA MET A 895 -14.09 -5.13 1.11
C MET A 895 -15.43 -5.86 0.91
N PHE A 896 -16.08 -5.71 -0.24
CA PHE A 896 -17.32 -6.41 -0.58
C PHE A 896 -17.11 -7.93 -0.62
N ILE A 897 -16.08 -8.40 -1.33
CA ILE A 897 -15.75 -9.84 -1.46
C ILE A 897 -15.43 -10.44 -0.09
N PHE A 898 -14.59 -9.77 0.71
CA PHE A 898 -14.28 -10.23 2.06
C PHE A 898 -15.49 -10.14 3.02
N SER A 899 -16.47 -9.26 2.79
CA SER A 899 -17.70 -9.22 3.58
C SER A 899 -18.53 -10.49 3.38
N ILE A 900 -18.74 -10.92 2.13
CA ILE A 900 -19.47 -12.17 1.81
C ILE A 900 -18.70 -13.40 2.34
N PHE A 901 -17.37 -13.38 2.25
CA PHE A 901 -16.54 -14.44 2.84
C PHE A 901 -16.61 -14.46 4.37
N GLY A 902 -16.63 -13.29 5.01
CA GLY A 902 -16.81 -13.14 6.46
C GLY A 902 -18.16 -13.69 6.93
N MET A 903 -19.26 -13.28 6.29
CA MET A 903 -20.60 -13.80 6.57
C MET A 903 -20.67 -15.33 6.48
N SER A 904 -20.16 -15.89 5.38
CA SER A 904 -20.30 -17.33 5.11
C SER A 904 -19.43 -18.24 5.98
N ASN A 905 -18.43 -17.72 6.70
CA ASN A 905 -17.52 -18.50 7.55
C ASN A 905 -17.54 -18.10 9.04
N PHE A 906 -17.79 -16.84 9.38
CA PHE A 906 -17.61 -16.30 10.73
C PHE A 906 -18.89 -15.81 11.42
N ALA A 907 -20.05 -15.91 10.76
CA ALA A 907 -21.35 -15.47 11.32
C ALA A 907 -21.72 -16.13 12.67
N TYR A 908 -21.28 -17.37 12.92
CA TYR A 908 -21.57 -18.14 14.14
C TYR A 908 -20.37 -18.24 15.11
N VAL A 909 -19.37 -17.38 14.97
CA VAL A 909 -18.22 -17.33 15.89
C VAL A 909 -18.67 -16.79 17.26
N LYS A 910 -18.22 -17.45 18.33
CA LYS A 910 -18.53 -17.06 19.72
C LYS A 910 -18.11 -15.61 19.98
N LYS A 911 -19.08 -14.77 20.36
CA LYS A 911 -18.89 -13.34 20.68
C LYS A 911 -17.95 -13.18 21.88
N GLN A 912 -16.73 -12.71 21.62
CA GLN A 912 -15.67 -12.39 22.60
C GLN A 912 -14.74 -11.34 22.00
N ALA A 913 -14.02 -10.59 22.86
CA ALA A 913 -13.06 -9.56 22.47
C ALA A 913 -13.66 -8.52 21.49
N GLY A 914 -13.27 -8.53 20.22
CA GLY A 914 -13.76 -7.58 19.21
C GLY A 914 -15.04 -7.99 18.47
N ILE A 915 -15.62 -9.18 18.75
CA ILE A 915 -16.91 -9.59 18.17
C ILE A 915 -18.01 -9.45 19.23
N ASP A 916 -18.96 -8.53 19.00
CA ASP A 916 -20.08 -8.24 19.89
C ASP A 916 -21.45 -8.28 19.17
N ASP A 917 -22.50 -7.64 19.71
CA ASP A 917 -23.84 -7.60 19.12
C ASP A 917 -23.99 -6.63 17.92
N ILE A 918 -23.02 -5.76 17.69
CA ILE A 918 -23.01 -4.73 16.63
C ILE A 918 -21.89 -5.03 15.61
N PHE A 919 -20.66 -5.22 16.09
CA PHE A 919 -19.47 -5.52 15.32
C PHE A 919 -19.31 -7.03 15.21
N ASN A 920 -19.90 -7.62 14.17
CA ASN A 920 -19.88 -9.06 13.92
C ASN A 920 -20.07 -9.37 12.43
N PHE A 921 -20.01 -10.66 12.09
CA PHE A 921 -20.19 -11.15 10.73
C PHE A 921 -21.58 -11.76 10.48
N GLU A 922 -22.58 -11.49 11.33
CA GLU A 922 -23.94 -12.05 11.17
C GLU A 922 -24.65 -11.57 9.89
N THR A 923 -24.33 -10.35 9.44
CA THR A 923 -24.96 -9.69 8.29
C THR A 923 -23.95 -8.94 7.44
N PHE A 924 -24.32 -8.63 6.19
CA PHE A 924 -23.50 -7.82 5.30
C PHE A 924 -23.21 -6.42 5.87
N GLY A 925 -24.22 -5.79 6.50
CA GLY A 925 -24.09 -4.45 7.08
C GLY A 925 -23.10 -4.37 8.23
N ASN A 926 -23.03 -5.40 9.08
CA ASN A 926 -22.07 -5.47 10.16
C ASN A 926 -20.67 -5.84 9.62
N SER A 927 -20.61 -6.82 8.70
CA SER A 927 -19.36 -7.31 8.09
C SER A 927 -18.58 -6.22 7.35
N ILE A 928 -19.28 -5.34 6.61
CA ILE A 928 -18.62 -4.24 5.88
C ILE A 928 -18.09 -3.15 6.83
N ILE A 929 -18.68 -2.98 8.01
CA ILE A 929 -18.17 -2.07 9.06
C ILE A 929 -16.89 -2.64 9.67
N CYS A 930 -16.90 -3.91 10.08
CA CYS A 930 -15.71 -4.59 10.61
C CYS A 930 -14.54 -4.57 9.62
N LEU A 931 -14.81 -4.76 8.33
CA LEU A 931 -13.77 -4.70 7.28
C LEU A 931 -13.32 -3.27 6.94
N PHE A 932 -14.18 -2.26 7.11
CA PHE A 932 -13.78 -0.86 7.02
C PHE A 932 -12.83 -0.47 8.16
N GLU A 933 -13.06 -0.99 9.37
CA GLU A 933 -12.13 -0.85 10.50
C GLU A 933 -10.78 -1.54 10.22
N ILE A 934 -10.80 -2.82 9.84
CA ILE A 934 -9.59 -3.59 9.47
C ILE A 934 -8.83 -2.96 8.30
N THR A 935 -9.50 -2.23 7.40
CA THR A 935 -8.84 -1.50 6.30
C THR A 935 -7.92 -0.38 6.81
N THR A 936 -8.13 0.14 8.02
CA THR A 936 -7.19 1.05 8.72
C THR A 936 -6.15 0.32 9.56
N SER A 937 -6.15 -1.02 9.53
CA SER A 937 -5.45 -1.93 10.46
C SER A 937 -5.81 -1.76 11.94
N ALA A 938 -6.97 -1.18 12.26
CA ALA A 938 -7.54 -1.20 13.62
C ALA A 938 -8.32 -2.50 13.89
N GLY A 939 -8.50 -2.86 15.17
CA GLY A 939 -9.40 -3.92 15.68
C GLY A 939 -9.13 -5.37 15.24
N TRP A 940 -8.23 -5.62 14.28
CA TRP A 940 -8.07 -6.93 13.64
C TRP A 940 -7.61 -8.04 14.60
N ASP A 941 -6.88 -7.67 15.65
CA ASP A 941 -6.50 -8.51 16.77
C ASP A 941 -7.70 -8.96 17.61
N GLY A 942 -8.57 -8.02 17.98
CA GLY A 942 -9.81 -8.30 18.71
C GLY A 942 -10.78 -9.17 17.92
N LEU A 943 -10.85 -8.98 16.60
CA LEU A 943 -11.67 -9.79 15.69
C LEU A 943 -11.08 -11.18 15.43
N LEU A 944 -9.74 -11.33 15.42
CA LEU A 944 -9.06 -12.62 15.22
C LEU A 944 -9.12 -13.53 16.46
N LEU A 945 -9.01 -12.96 17.67
CA LEU A 945 -8.99 -13.73 18.93
C LEU A 945 -10.10 -14.80 19.05
N PRO A 946 -11.40 -14.50 18.85
CA PRO A 946 -12.45 -15.52 18.92
C PRO A 946 -12.40 -16.54 17.76
N MET A 947 -11.88 -16.16 16.59
CA MET A 947 -11.71 -17.07 15.44
C MET A 947 -10.60 -18.11 15.65
N LEU A 948 -9.70 -17.90 16.62
CA LEU A 948 -8.67 -18.87 17.02
C LEU A 948 -9.19 -19.95 18.00
N ASN A 949 -10.47 -19.89 18.40
CA ASN A 949 -11.09 -20.89 19.28
C ASN A 949 -11.72 -22.02 18.46
N SER A 950 -11.22 -23.25 18.63
CA SER A 950 -11.59 -24.40 17.79
C SER A 950 -12.03 -25.67 18.55
N ALA A 951 -12.02 -25.66 19.88
CA ALA A 951 -12.43 -26.79 20.70
C ALA A 951 -12.94 -26.36 22.10
N ALA A 952 -13.70 -27.24 22.74
CA ALA A 952 -14.13 -27.07 24.12
C ALA A 952 -12.95 -27.01 25.11
N PRO A 953 -13.04 -26.21 26.19
CA PRO A 953 -14.19 -25.38 26.60
C PRO A 953 -14.19 -23.96 26.00
N ASP A 954 -13.29 -23.63 25.07
CA ASP A 954 -13.20 -22.26 24.54
C ASP A 954 -14.39 -21.92 23.63
N CYS A 955 -14.81 -22.89 22.82
CA CYS A 955 -16.07 -22.87 22.06
C CYS A 955 -16.81 -24.21 22.20
N ASP A 956 -18.13 -24.18 21.99
CA ASP A 956 -18.97 -25.37 21.91
C ASP A 956 -19.21 -25.73 20.43
N PRO A 957 -18.74 -26.88 19.92
CA PRO A 957 -18.90 -27.27 18.52
C PRO A 957 -20.31 -27.79 18.19
N ASP A 958 -21.08 -28.19 19.20
CA ASP A 958 -22.41 -28.80 19.05
C ASP A 958 -23.54 -27.79 19.38
N MET A 959 -23.20 -26.49 19.48
CA MET A 959 -24.10 -25.41 19.87
C MET A 959 -25.23 -25.17 18.84
N GLU A 960 -26.45 -25.56 19.20
CA GLU A 960 -27.64 -25.24 18.39
C GLU A 960 -27.88 -23.73 18.32
N ASN A 961 -28.02 -23.19 17.10
CA ASN A 961 -28.32 -21.79 16.85
C ASN A 961 -29.80 -21.65 16.44
N PRO A 962 -30.73 -21.31 17.37
CA PRO A 962 -32.16 -21.40 17.12
C PRO A 962 -32.67 -20.30 16.16
N GLY A 963 -32.75 -20.65 14.87
CA GLY A 963 -33.27 -19.77 13.82
C GLY A 963 -32.55 -19.85 12.47
N SER A 964 -31.41 -20.54 12.41
CA SER A 964 -30.69 -20.91 11.19
C SER A 964 -31.21 -22.22 10.58
#